data_AF-A0A538PB59-F1
#
_entry.id   AF-A0A538PB59-F1
#
_cell.length_a   1.000
_cell.length_b   1.000
_cell.length_c   1.000
_cell.angle_alpha   90.00
_cell.angle_beta   90.00
_cell.angle_gamma   90.00
#
_symmetry.space_group_name_H-M   'P 1'
#
loop_
_entity.id
_entity.type
_entity.pdbx_description
1 polymer ?
#
loop_
_entity_poly.entity_id
_entity_poly.type
_entity_poly.pdbx_seq_one_letter_code
_entity_poly.pdbx_strand_id
1 'polypeptide(L)'
;MTPTKSDTVFQLTSCLFQSGCTTNTSVTVLANATNDNINFAVVYSITGSVTTNGITGVSGVRVSVQNHSQIFDDTDSTGTYLLAGLPKQDYVLVPSKTSFTFDPPTRTVTVISNMTGQNFTAYAAFTVSGRVFNGRSPLAGVEVTLLHAETNFMTTTTSATGSFAFQDLPAGIGNYTVIPSLSGYAFNPPSVVVTGPATITFTVVAVNVTGHIREGNNGLAGVPVYAISPANTIITNTTDPNGQYTFKNLAGTYAIMPDTNNGPFNPARRTFSVGSATGSVNFDRGPTMFDTLISTCDFPSLSMAFSTGGTVGFDCGSALLITNTETITIATNVTLDAQGQDATLSGGSAVRLFTVNPGVNFTLKGMKLTAGKDTGASGTNGTPGIGGEGGVIFNDGGTNVLSDCVLSANSSAGGTGGNGAAQLNGNGGSGGDGGSAFGGAIFNNGGLVAATNCTFAGNSATAGAGGNGADASSGGNGNSGGNGGDGGVGTGGAIYNSKGTVALYDCTFASNTVSGATGGTGGVGIGLGSNGANGAPGPGCSGAVHNAGGNLLVLFSTFNNNVANGVNGADGRAGTSGTRGASGTRGGAASGGAICNSGGSVAATNCTFDSNMAAAGNGGNGGGGGSAGFGGDGGDGGNGGAGSGGAIWNADNGTNVLVNCTITGNEALGGLGGSGGTAGTSVAKPGHDGPAGVGDGGGIANGSGPVTLENTVLGYSPDGGNAAGDIVDGGNNLSDDASIALTGPGSLGSTNLDLKLGLLGDYGGPTWTVPILFADSPAVNRGNDLVAPNVDQRHQARVGPSDVGAFEFLSSVILTIKRQPNTVVLSWDSTLVEYQLQSSPNLPSTNWTFLTNTFVVGSQFVVTNSTDGLGRFYRLIWP
;
A
#
# COMPACT_ATOMS: atom_id res chain seq x y z
N MET A 1 -3.52 -51.41 24.89
CA MET A 1 -2.87 -52.64 24.38
C MET A 1 -2.27 -52.31 23.03
N THR A 2 -1.02 -52.72 22.78
CA THR A 2 -0.31 -52.47 21.53
C THR A 2 -0.83 -53.40 20.44
N PRO A 3 -1.22 -52.90 19.25
CA PRO A 3 -1.71 -53.76 18.18
C PRO A 3 -0.55 -54.29 17.34
N THR A 4 -0.52 -55.60 17.12
CA THR A 4 0.36 -56.26 16.15
C THR A 4 -0.48 -57.00 15.12
N LYS A 5 -0.87 -56.33 14.03
CA LYS A 5 -0.69 -56.78 12.63
C LYS A 5 -1.43 -55.87 11.65
N SER A 6 -0.84 -55.79 10.46
CA SER A 6 -1.27 -55.09 9.26
C SER A 6 -2.51 -55.71 8.63
N ASP A 7 -3.20 -54.87 7.85
CA ASP A 7 -4.23 -55.20 6.86
C ASP A 7 -5.59 -55.64 7.41
N THR A 8 -6.37 -54.64 7.84
CA THR A 8 -7.82 -54.65 7.61
C THR A 8 -8.35 -53.22 7.67
N VAL A 9 -8.94 -52.76 6.57
CA VAL A 9 -9.74 -51.53 6.54
C VAL A 9 -10.95 -51.76 7.44
N PHE A 10 -10.98 -51.08 8.59
CA PHE A 10 -12.15 -51.10 9.46
C PHE A 10 -13.28 -50.31 8.79
N GLN A 11 -14.36 -51.00 8.40
CA GLN A 11 -15.64 -50.34 8.25
C GLN A 11 -16.35 -50.33 9.60
N LEU A 12 -16.62 -49.13 10.11
CA LEU A 12 -17.52 -48.92 11.24
C LEU A 12 -18.95 -49.22 10.78
N THR A 13 -19.42 -50.44 10.99
CA THR A 13 -20.85 -50.76 10.84
C THR A 13 -21.56 -50.40 12.15
N SER A 14 -22.09 -49.18 12.23
CA SER A 14 -23.02 -48.82 13.29
C SER A 14 -24.31 -49.65 13.19
N CYS A 15 -24.86 -50.09 14.32
CA CYS A 15 -26.14 -50.80 14.41
C CYS A 15 -27.34 -49.93 13.96
N LEU A 16 -27.14 -48.64 13.72
CA LEU A 16 -28.15 -47.69 13.26
C LEU A 16 -28.63 -47.90 11.81
N PHE A 17 -27.98 -48.76 11.02
CA PHE A 17 -28.33 -48.98 9.61
C PHE A 17 -29.13 -50.27 9.35
N GLN A 18 -29.61 -50.96 10.39
CA GLN A 18 -30.51 -52.12 10.25
C GLN A 18 -31.95 -51.75 10.65
N SER A 19 -32.91 -52.13 9.80
CA SER A 19 -34.34 -51.99 10.10
C SER A 19 -34.69 -52.84 11.32
N GLY A 20 -34.94 -52.18 12.47
CA GLY A 20 -35.40 -52.84 13.70
C GLY A 20 -34.67 -52.46 14.99
N CYS A 21 -33.67 -51.57 14.97
CA CYS A 21 -32.96 -51.19 16.19
C CYS A 21 -33.79 -50.19 17.03
N THR A 22 -34.41 -50.68 18.11
CA THR A 22 -35.04 -49.84 19.14
C THR A 22 -34.01 -49.45 20.20
N THR A 23 -34.03 -48.19 20.61
CA THR A 23 -33.16 -47.63 21.66
C THR A 23 -33.28 -48.44 22.96
N ASN A 24 -32.30 -49.27 23.27
CA ASN A 24 -32.19 -49.96 24.54
C ASN A 24 -30.80 -49.81 25.15
N THR A 25 -30.80 -49.39 26.41
CA THR A 25 -29.66 -49.05 27.29
C THR A 25 -28.90 -50.27 27.84
N SER A 26 -28.94 -51.43 27.17
CA SER A 26 -28.17 -52.61 27.59
C SER A 26 -27.85 -53.54 26.43
N VAL A 27 -26.56 -53.81 26.21
CA VAL A 27 -26.06 -54.86 25.31
C VAL A 27 -25.59 -56.04 26.17
N THR A 28 -26.21 -57.21 26.01
CA THR A 28 -25.73 -58.46 26.61
C THR A 28 -24.81 -59.16 25.61
N VAL A 29 -23.53 -59.32 25.96
CA VAL A 29 -22.55 -60.06 25.13
C VAL A 29 -22.68 -61.55 25.44
N LEU A 30 -23.09 -62.35 24.45
CA LEU A 30 -23.12 -63.81 24.56
C LEU A 30 -21.69 -64.38 24.45
N ALA A 31 -21.36 -65.33 25.32
CA ALA A 31 -20.05 -65.97 25.41
C ALA A 31 -19.77 -66.86 24.18
N ASN A 32 -19.32 -66.26 23.07
CA ASN A 32 -18.43 -66.85 22.06
C ASN A 32 -18.18 -65.88 20.88
N ALA A 33 -17.70 -64.67 21.17
CA ALA A 33 -17.15 -63.78 20.14
C ALA A 33 -15.78 -63.28 20.61
N THR A 34 -14.72 -63.60 19.85
CA THR A 34 -13.35 -63.11 20.04
C THR A 34 -13.21 -61.65 19.56
N ASN A 35 -14.04 -60.75 20.07
CA ASN A 35 -14.03 -59.32 19.74
C ASN A 35 -13.52 -58.48 20.92
N ASP A 36 -12.20 -58.34 21.02
CA ASP A 36 -11.56 -57.37 21.90
C ASP A 36 -11.54 -55.97 21.24
N ASN A 37 -12.70 -55.30 21.18
CA ASN A 37 -12.86 -53.83 21.16
C ASN A 37 -14.31 -53.45 20.79
N ILE A 38 -15.17 -53.26 21.79
CA ILE A 38 -16.45 -52.56 21.61
C ILE A 38 -16.28 -51.15 22.17
N ASN A 39 -16.23 -50.14 21.30
CA ASN A 39 -16.14 -48.73 21.70
C ASN A 39 -17.55 -48.09 21.66
N PHE A 40 -18.06 -47.66 22.81
CA PHE A 40 -19.33 -46.94 22.91
C PHE A 40 -19.07 -45.44 22.80
N ALA A 41 -19.40 -44.83 21.66
CA ALA A 41 -19.37 -43.37 21.49
C ALA A 41 -20.76 -42.78 21.75
N VAL A 42 -20.85 -41.71 22.54
CA VAL A 42 -22.06 -40.89 22.60
C VAL A 42 -22.16 -40.14 21.28
N VAL A 43 -23.28 -40.33 20.59
CA VAL A 43 -23.56 -39.72 19.30
C VAL A 43 -24.84 -38.89 19.37
N TYR A 44 -24.89 -37.85 18.54
CA TYR A 44 -25.99 -36.91 18.45
C TYR A 44 -26.63 -36.96 17.07
N SER A 45 -27.77 -36.28 16.94
CA SER A 45 -28.43 -36.06 15.67
C SER A 45 -28.48 -34.59 15.28
N ILE A 46 -28.57 -34.33 13.98
CA ILE A 46 -28.86 -33.02 13.40
C ILE A 46 -30.13 -33.17 12.55
N THR A 47 -31.14 -32.33 12.81
CA THR A 47 -32.32 -32.21 11.95
C THR A 47 -32.43 -30.81 11.33
N GLY A 48 -33.05 -30.78 10.16
CA GLY A 48 -33.38 -29.55 9.46
C GLY A 48 -34.38 -29.83 8.34
N SER A 49 -34.80 -28.77 7.66
CA SER A 49 -35.63 -28.87 6.47
C SER A 49 -34.99 -28.18 5.27
N VAL A 50 -35.21 -28.74 4.09
CA VAL A 50 -34.89 -28.13 2.81
C VAL A 50 -36.20 -27.70 2.15
N THR A 51 -36.35 -26.38 1.95
CA THR A 51 -37.61 -25.81 1.43
C THR A 51 -37.36 -24.89 0.23
N THR A 52 -38.34 -24.75 -0.66
CA THR A 52 -38.36 -23.62 -1.60
C THR A 52 -39.13 -22.46 -0.97
N ASN A 53 -38.57 -21.25 -1.10
CA ASN A 53 -39.14 -20.00 -0.56
C ASN A 53 -39.49 -20.05 0.95
N GLY A 54 -38.78 -20.87 1.74
CA GLY A 54 -39.01 -21.01 3.18
C GLY A 54 -40.32 -21.70 3.57
N ILE A 55 -41.10 -22.22 2.61
CA ILE A 55 -42.48 -22.67 2.84
C ILE A 55 -42.71 -24.10 2.33
N THR A 56 -42.28 -24.43 1.12
CA THR A 56 -42.61 -25.73 0.51
C THR A 56 -41.46 -26.71 0.66
N GLY A 57 -41.67 -27.83 1.34
CA GLY A 57 -40.67 -28.90 1.49
C GLY A 57 -40.20 -29.47 0.16
N VAL A 58 -38.89 -29.63 -0.01
CA VAL A 58 -38.28 -30.27 -1.18
C VAL A 58 -37.84 -31.66 -0.81
N SER A 59 -38.56 -32.68 -1.29
CA SER A 59 -38.23 -34.09 -1.06
C SER A 59 -37.05 -34.58 -1.91
N GLY A 60 -36.29 -35.55 -1.41
CA GLY A 60 -35.19 -36.22 -2.12
C GLY A 60 -33.95 -35.34 -2.30
N VAL A 61 -33.74 -34.35 -1.43
CA VAL A 61 -32.47 -33.63 -1.31
C VAL A 61 -31.57 -34.43 -0.39
N ARG A 62 -30.40 -34.84 -0.89
CA ARG A 62 -29.40 -35.51 -0.08
C ARG A 62 -28.63 -34.50 0.75
N VAL A 63 -28.80 -34.51 2.06
CA VAL A 63 -27.96 -33.76 2.99
C VAL A 63 -26.88 -34.70 3.50
N SER A 64 -25.62 -34.36 3.27
CA SER A 64 -24.46 -35.18 3.64
C SER A 64 -23.49 -34.40 4.51
N VAL A 65 -22.61 -35.12 5.19
CA VAL A 65 -21.55 -34.53 6.01
C VAL A 65 -20.22 -34.60 5.23
N GLN A 66 -19.58 -33.45 5.04
CA GLN A 66 -18.29 -33.38 4.34
C GLN A 66 -17.25 -34.29 5.04
N ASN A 67 -16.45 -34.99 4.24
CA ASN A 67 -15.45 -35.98 4.69
C ASN A 67 -16.03 -37.18 5.48
N HIS A 68 -17.36 -37.36 5.50
CA HIS A 68 -18.05 -38.48 6.14
C HIS A 68 -19.06 -39.11 5.17
N SER A 69 -18.56 -39.84 4.16
CA SER A 69 -19.36 -40.37 3.04
C SER A 69 -20.52 -41.31 3.43
N GLN A 70 -20.54 -41.79 4.67
CA GLN A 70 -21.59 -42.67 5.19
C GLN A 70 -22.68 -41.94 6.00
N ILE A 71 -22.49 -40.67 6.32
CA ILE A 71 -23.47 -39.89 7.10
C ILE A 71 -24.22 -38.96 6.14
N PHE A 72 -25.41 -39.41 5.73
CA PHE A 72 -26.32 -38.63 4.90
C PHE A 72 -27.77 -39.02 5.20
N ASP A 73 -28.69 -38.15 4.81
CA ASP A 73 -30.11 -38.45 4.75
C ASP A 73 -30.74 -37.76 3.53
N ASP A 74 -31.79 -38.34 2.98
CA ASP A 74 -32.54 -37.79 1.86
C ASP A 74 -33.87 -37.23 2.38
N THR A 75 -34.16 -35.95 2.09
CA THR A 75 -35.34 -35.29 2.68
C THR A 75 -36.67 -35.98 2.34
N ASP A 76 -37.57 -36.05 3.32
CA ASP A 76 -38.91 -36.63 3.15
C ASP A 76 -39.86 -35.73 2.32
N SER A 77 -41.14 -36.10 2.20
CA SER A 77 -42.16 -35.33 1.47
C SER A 77 -42.42 -33.93 2.03
N THR A 78 -42.02 -33.67 3.28
CA THR A 78 -42.10 -32.37 3.95
C THR A 78 -40.80 -31.58 3.85
N GLY A 79 -39.77 -32.15 3.21
CA GLY A 79 -38.45 -31.55 3.09
C GLY A 79 -37.56 -31.77 4.32
N THR A 80 -37.94 -32.61 5.28
CA THR A 80 -37.20 -32.79 6.54
C THR A 80 -36.12 -33.87 6.40
N TYR A 81 -34.96 -33.68 7.03
CA TYR A 81 -33.87 -34.66 7.11
C TYR A 81 -33.39 -34.88 8.57
N LEU A 82 -32.77 -36.03 8.82
CA LEU A 82 -32.18 -36.46 10.10
C LEU A 82 -30.82 -37.13 9.86
N LEU A 83 -29.74 -36.43 10.21
CA LEU A 83 -28.41 -37.02 10.30
C LEU A 83 -28.22 -37.56 11.72
N ALA A 84 -27.88 -38.84 11.87
CA ALA A 84 -27.67 -39.47 13.17
C ALA A 84 -26.26 -40.06 13.26
N GLY A 85 -25.80 -40.36 14.48
CA GLY A 85 -24.51 -41.03 14.68
C GLY A 85 -23.31 -40.08 14.69
N LEU A 86 -23.51 -38.81 15.07
CA LEU A 86 -22.48 -37.75 15.03
C LEU A 86 -21.84 -37.55 16.41
N PRO A 87 -20.56 -37.92 16.62
CA PRO A 87 -19.78 -37.52 17.80
C PRO A 87 -19.71 -36.00 18.01
N LYS A 88 -19.18 -35.56 19.17
CA LYS A 88 -18.95 -34.13 19.40
C LYS A 88 -17.78 -33.62 18.58
N GLN A 89 -18.07 -32.80 17.58
CA GLN A 89 -17.09 -32.06 16.77
C GLN A 89 -17.83 -31.09 15.84
N ASP A 90 -17.06 -30.34 15.05
CA ASP A 90 -17.59 -29.54 13.96
C ASP A 90 -17.89 -30.41 12.74
N TYR A 91 -19.03 -30.14 12.11
CA TYR A 91 -19.45 -30.77 10.86
C TYR A 91 -19.84 -29.74 9.83
N VAL A 92 -19.51 -30.02 8.57
CA VAL A 92 -19.97 -29.24 7.41
C VAL A 92 -21.06 -30.03 6.71
N LEU A 93 -22.27 -29.50 6.70
CA LEU A 93 -23.45 -30.09 6.06
C LEU A 93 -23.54 -29.59 4.62
N VAL A 94 -23.73 -30.51 3.67
CA VAL A 94 -23.76 -30.23 2.23
C VAL A 94 -25.03 -30.84 1.63
N PRO A 95 -26.03 -30.02 1.23
CA PRO A 95 -27.19 -30.47 0.49
C PRO A 95 -26.84 -30.70 -0.99
N SER A 96 -27.45 -31.70 -1.61
CA SER A 96 -27.26 -32.01 -3.03
C SER A 96 -28.52 -32.61 -3.64
N LYS A 97 -28.92 -32.09 -4.80
CA LYS A 97 -29.98 -32.66 -5.64
C LYS A 97 -29.78 -32.15 -7.06
N THR A 98 -29.87 -33.05 -8.04
CA THR A 98 -29.75 -32.69 -9.47
C THR A 98 -30.73 -31.58 -9.84
N SER A 99 -30.25 -30.60 -10.60
CA SER A 99 -31.02 -29.43 -11.05
C SER A 99 -31.51 -28.49 -9.93
N PHE A 100 -30.91 -28.57 -8.73
CA PHE A 100 -31.12 -27.61 -7.66
C PHE A 100 -29.79 -27.04 -7.15
N THR A 101 -29.84 -25.79 -6.71
CA THR A 101 -28.78 -25.11 -5.95
C THR A 101 -29.35 -24.68 -4.60
N PHE A 102 -28.49 -24.46 -3.61
CA PHE A 102 -28.91 -24.31 -2.21
C PHE A 102 -28.29 -23.09 -1.54
N ASP A 103 -29.09 -22.42 -0.69
CA ASP A 103 -28.66 -21.31 0.15
C ASP A 103 -28.97 -21.60 1.63
N PRO A 104 -27.96 -21.62 2.52
CA PRO A 104 -26.52 -21.53 2.18
C PRO A 104 -26.04 -22.81 1.45
N PRO A 105 -24.95 -22.74 0.65
CA PRO A 105 -24.44 -23.92 -0.06
C PRO A 105 -23.84 -24.97 0.89
N THR A 106 -23.38 -24.56 2.06
CA THR A 106 -22.96 -25.44 3.16
C THR A 106 -23.34 -24.82 4.51
N ARG A 107 -23.42 -25.64 5.56
CA ARG A 107 -23.57 -25.16 6.95
C ARG A 107 -22.54 -25.80 7.86
N THR A 108 -21.73 -25.00 8.53
CA THR A 108 -20.84 -25.48 9.59
C THR A 108 -21.56 -25.46 10.94
N VAL A 109 -21.56 -26.59 11.65
CA VAL A 109 -22.24 -26.76 12.94
C VAL A 109 -21.34 -27.48 13.94
N THR A 110 -21.26 -26.96 15.16
CA THR A 110 -20.57 -27.60 16.29
C THR A 110 -21.54 -28.49 17.04
N VAL A 111 -21.39 -29.81 16.90
CA VAL A 111 -22.25 -30.79 17.57
C VAL A 111 -21.77 -30.99 19.00
N ILE A 112 -22.58 -30.58 19.96
CA ILE A 112 -22.38 -30.84 21.40
C ILE A 112 -23.60 -31.48 22.07
N SER A 113 -24.74 -31.48 21.37
CA SER A 113 -26.05 -32.07 21.71
C SER A 113 -26.81 -32.38 20.41
N ASN A 114 -28.01 -32.96 20.50
CA ASN A 114 -28.90 -33.02 19.34
C ASN A 114 -29.22 -31.58 18.88
N MET A 115 -29.14 -31.36 17.57
CA MET A 115 -29.35 -30.05 16.94
C MET A 115 -30.58 -30.13 16.04
N THR A 116 -31.37 -29.05 16.01
CA THR A 116 -32.52 -28.90 15.12
C THR A 116 -32.40 -27.59 14.33
N GLY A 117 -33.24 -27.40 13.30
CA GLY A 117 -33.34 -26.15 12.56
C GLY A 117 -32.15 -25.85 11.64
N GLN A 118 -31.38 -26.87 11.25
CA GLN A 118 -30.28 -26.72 10.29
C GLN A 118 -30.83 -26.68 8.85
N ASN A 119 -31.58 -25.62 8.54
CA ASN A 119 -32.37 -25.57 7.31
C ASN A 119 -31.56 -25.07 6.11
N PHE A 120 -32.00 -25.46 4.92
CA PHE A 120 -31.52 -24.97 3.62
C PHE A 120 -32.70 -24.47 2.79
N THR A 121 -32.44 -23.46 1.96
CA THR A 121 -33.36 -23.06 0.89
C THR A 121 -32.88 -23.67 -0.41
N ALA A 122 -33.77 -24.30 -1.18
CA ALA A 122 -33.45 -24.88 -2.48
C ALA A 122 -34.06 -24.03 -3.61
N TYR A 123 -33.27 -23.79 -4.65
CA TYR A 123 -33.68 -23.12 -5.87
C TYR A 123 -33.50 -24.08 -7.04
N ALA A 124 -34.39 -24.02 -8.02
CA ALA A 124 -34.13 -24.69 -9.29
C ALA A 124 -32.86 -24.08 -9.91
N ALA A 125 -31.93 -24.91 -10.34
CA ALA A 125 -30.70 -24.49 -10.97
C ALA A 125 -30.88 -24.32 -12.47
N PHE A 126 -30.28 -23.29 -13.05
CA PHE A 126 -30.18 -23.13 -14.50
C PHE A 126 -28.78 -22.72 -14.95
N THR A 127 -28.54 -22.81 -16.25
CA THR A 127 -27.28 -22.42 -16.88
C THR A 127 -27.50 -21.25 -17.83
N VAL A 128 -26.62 -20.26 -17.76
CA VAL A 128 -26.48 -19.21 -18.77
C VAL A 128 -25.20 -19.46 -19.52
N SER A 129 -25.28 -19.68 -20.82
CA SER A 129 -24.11 -19.91 -21.67
C SER A 129 -24.05 -18.89 -22.78
N GLY A 130 -22.96 -18.87 -23.53
CA GLY A 130 -22.89 -18.02 -24.70
C GLY A 130 -21.57 -18.09 -25.43
N ARG A 131 -21.46 -17.26 -26.48
CA ARG A 131 -20.23 -17.11 -27.26
C ARG A 131 -19.93 -15.65 -27.57
N VAL A 132 -18.65 -15.32 -27.68
CA VAL A 132 -18.17 -14.00 -28.07
C VAL A 132 -17.39 -14.09 -29.39
N PHE A 133 -17.67 -13.18 -30.32
CA PHE A 133 -17.06 -13.16 -31.66
C PHE A 133 -16.45 -11.80 -32.01
N ASN A 134 -15.30 -11.82 -32.67
CA ASN A 134 -14.77 -10.68 -33.44
C ASN A 134 -15.07 -10.92 -34.93
N GLY A 135 -16.10 -10.24 -35.45
CA GLY A 135 -16.65 -10.56 -36.77
C GLY A 135 -17.19 -11.99 -36.83
N ARG A 136 -16.61 -12.84 -37.69
CA ARG A 136 -16.96 -14.27 -37.79
C ARG A 136 -16.04 -15.18 -36.98
N SER A 137 -14.97 -14.64 -36.42
CA SER A 137 -13.97 -15.40 -35.67
C SER A 137 -14.37 -15.44 -34.19
N PRO A 138 -14.32 -16.61 -33.53
CA PRO A 138 -14.51 -16.67 -32.09
C PRO A 138 -13.42 -15.87 -31.36
N LEU A 139 -13.77 -15.17 -30.28
CA LEU A 139 -12.84 -14.37 -29.50
C LEU A 139 -12.64 -14.99 -28.11
N ALA A 140 -11.41 -15.46 -27.87
CA ALA A 140 -10.97 -16.03 -26.60
C ALA A 140 -10.51 -14.94 -25.62
N GLY A 141 -10.51 -15.24 -24.32
CA GLY A 141 -9.97 -14.38 -23.27
C GLY A 141 -10.86 -13.19 -22.89
N VAL A 142 -12.11 -13.13 -23.37
CA VAL A 142 -13.08 -12.11 -22.94
C VAL A 142 -13.58 -12.51 -21.56
N GLU A 143 -13.39 -11.65 -20.57
CA GLU A 143 -14.02 -11.82 -19.26
C GLU A 143 -15.51 -11.54 -19.41
N VAL A 144 -16.34 -12.45 -18.92
CA VAL A 144 -17.78 -12.29 -18.87
C VAL A 144 -18.16 -12.30 -17.39
N THR A 145 -18.79 -11.20 -16.96
CA THR A 145 -19.27 -11.01 -15.59
C THR A 145 -20.78 -11.21 -15.54
N LEU A 146 -21.26 -11.93 -14.53
CA LEU A 146 -22.66 -12.08 -14.18
C LEU A 146 -22.93 -11.27 -12.91
N LEU A 147 -23.76 -10.23 -13.00
CA LEU A 147 -24.22 -9.46 -11.85
C LEU A 147 -25.56 -9.98 -11.33
N HIS A 148 -25.75 -9.97 -10.02
CA HIS A 148 -27.05 -10.12 -9.35
C HIS A 148 -27.23 -9.01 -8.31
N ALA A 149 -28.38 -8.34 -8.32
CA ALA A 149 -28.65 -7.18 -7.46
C ALA A 149 -27.54 -6.11 -7.50
N GLU A 150 -27.01 -5.82 -8.70
CA GLU A 150 -25.89 -4.89 -8.94
C GLU A 150 -24.55 -5.25 -8.29
N THR A 151 -24.42 -6.47 -7.77
CA THR A 151 -23.17 -7.02 -7.23
C THR A 151 -22.60 -8.11 -8.13
N ASN A 152 -21.28 -8.22 -8.22
CA ASN A 152 -20.61 -9.30 -8.95
C ASN A 152 -20.99 -10.65 -8.33
N PHE A 153 -21.69 -11.49 -9.10
CA PHE A 153 -22.14 -12.81 -8.66
C PHE A 153 -21.16 -13.90 -9.12
N MET A 154 -20.78 -13.89 -10.40
CA MET A 154 -19.77 -14.80 -10.96
C MET A 154 -19.02 -14.15 -12.14
N THR A 155 -17.81 -14.64 -12.42
CA THR A 155 -17.05 -14.31 -13.63
C THR A 155 -16.53 -15.56 -14.32
N THR A 156 -16.29 -15.48 -15.63
CA THR A 156 -15.68 -16.55 -16.43
C THR A 156 -14.97 -15.94 -17.63
N THR A 157 -14.04 -16.66 -18.25
CA THR A 157 -13.34 -16.19 -19.45
C THR A 157 -13.70 -17.05 -20.66
N THR A 158 -13.87 -16.43 -21.83
CA THR A 158 -14.17 -17.19 -23.04
C THR A 158 -13.03 -18.11 -23.46
N SER A 159 -13.38 -19.33 -23.87
CA SER A 159 -12.42 -20.32 -24.37
C SER A 159 -11.86 -19.96 -25.75
N ALA A 160 -10.95 -20.78 -26.30
CA ALA A 160 -10.45 -20.66 -27.68
C ALA A 160 -11.57 -20.64 -28.76
N THR A 161 -12.73 -21.22 -28.45
CA THR A 161 -13.91 -21.20 -29.33
C THR A 161 -14.87 -20.06 -29.01
N GLY A 162 -14.47 -19.13 -28.15
CA GLY A 162 -15.25 -17.97 -27.74
C GLY A 162 -16.36 -18.28 -26.74
N SER A 163 -16.46 -19.50 -26.23
CA SER A 163 -17.59 -19.94 -25.39
C SER A 163 -17.41 -19.61 -23.91
N PHE A 164 -18.50 -19.27 -23.24
CA PHE A 164 -18.58 -19.07 -21.79
C PHE A 164 -19.82 -19.75 -21.20
N ALA A 165 -19.81 -20.06 -19.90
CA ALA A 165 -20.97 -20.58 -19.18
C ALA A 165 -20.93 -20.29 -17.68
N PHE A 166 -22.09 -19.95 -17.12
CA PHE A 166 -22.39 -19.88 -15.71
C PHE A 166 -23.37 -21.00 -15.38
N GLN A 167 -22.93 -21.95 -14.55
CA GLN A 167 -23.73 -23.12 -14.16
C GLN A 167 -24.36 -22.88 -12.78
N ASP A 168 -25.31 -23.72 -12.42
CA ASP A 168 -25.91 -23.79 -11.08
C ASP A 168 -26.52 -22.48 -10.55
N LEU A 169 -27.07 -21.65 -11.44
CA LEU A 169 -27.69 -20.37 -11.09
C LEU A 169 -29.04 -20.56 -10.40
N PRO A 170 -29.29 -19.92 -9.24
CA PRO A 170 -30.59 -19.95 -8.59
C PRO A 170 -31.70 -19.29 -9.43
N ALA A 171 -32.72 -20.05 -9.81
CA ALA A 171 -33.92 -19.53 -10.46
C ALA A 171 -34.83 -18.77 -9.48
N GLY A 172 -35.50 -17.73 -9.99
CA GLY A 172 -36.58 -17.05 -9.27
C GLY A 172 -36.14 -16.05 -8.19
N ILE A 173 -34.84 -15.79 -8.03
CA ILE A 173 -34.32 -14.78 -7.07
C ILE A 173 -34.18 -13.37 -7.66
N GLY A 174 -34.46 -13.20 -8.96
CA GLY A 174 -34.40 -11.91 -9.65
C GLY A 174 -33.68 -12.01 -10.99
N ASN A 175 -33.27 -10.85 -11.51
CA ASN A 175 -32.56 -10.73 -12.76
C ASN A 175 -31.05 -10.95 -12.56
N TYR A 176 -30.41 -11.51 -13.58
CA TYR A 176 -28.96 -11.53 -13.73
C TYR A 176 -28.57 -10.68 -14.93
N THR A 177 -27.49 -9.90 -14.83
CA THR A 177 -26.96 -9.10 -15.95
C THR A 177 -25.61 -9.65 -16.37
N VAL A 178 -25.50 -10.08 -17.63
CA VAL A 178 -24.28 -10.63 -18.24
C VAL A 178 -23.55 -9.51 -18.98
N ILE A 179 -22.28 -9.27 -18.67
CA ILE A 179 -21.48 -8.17 -19.21
C ILE A 179 -20.14 -8.73 -19.72
N PRO A 180 -19.83 -8.66 -21.03
CA PRO A 180 -18.52 -8.98 -21.56
C PRO A 180 -17.56 -7.79 -21.37
N SER A 181 -16.29 -8.09 -21.12
CA SER A 181 -15.23 -7.12 -20.96
C SER A 181 -13.92 -7.66 -21.52
N LEU A 182 -13.27 -6.85 -22.36
CA LEU A 182 -11.93 -7.09 -22.86
C LEU A 182 -11.30 -5.73 -23.15
N SER A 183 -10.17 -5.45 -22.53
CA SER A 183 -9.52 -4.12 -22.60
C SER A 183 -9.25 -3.70 -24.05
N GLY A 184 -9.65 -2.48 -24.42
CA GLY A 184 -9.48 -1.92 -25.77
C GLY A 184 -10.61 -2.27 -26.75
N TYR A 185 -11.56 -3.14 -26.35
CA TYR A 185 -12.69 -3.58 -27.17
C TYR A 185 -14.03 -3.10 -26.58
N ALA A 186 -15.00 -2.85 -27.46
CA ALA A 186 -16.40 -2.66 -27.08
C ALA A 186 -17.24 -3.83 -27.62
N PHE A 187 -18.37 -4.12 -26.97
CA PHE A 187 -19.23 -5.25 -27.31
C PHE A 187 -20.67 -4.82 -27.58
N ASN A 188 -21.33 -5.54 -28.48
CA ASN A 188 -22.74 -5.39 -28.81
C ASN A 188 -23.45 -6.76 -28.72
N PRO A 189 -24.53 -6.89 -27.92
CA PRO A 189 -24.98 -5.89 -26.93
C PRO A 189 -23.93 -5.66 -25.83
N PRO A 190 -23.90 -4.49 -25.15
CA PRO A 190 -22.93 -4.23 -24.08
C PRO A 190 -23.23 -5.03 -22.81
N SER A 191 -24.49 -5.47 -22.63
CA SER A 191 -24.90 -6.39 -21.58
C SER A 191 -26.20 -7.09 -21.98
N VAL A 192 -26.51 -8.21 -21.33
CA VAL A 192 -27.78 -8.93 -21.49
C VAL A 192 -28.36 -9.29 -20.14
N VAL A 193 -29.62 -8.93 -19.91
CA VAL A 193 -30.36 -9.30 -18.70
C VAL A 193 -31.11 -10.61 -18.92
N VAL A 194 -30.99 -11.56 -17.98
CA VAL A 194 -31.61 -12.89 -18.03
C VAL A 194 -32.25 -13.26 -16.69
N THR A 195 -33.32 -14.06 -16.72
CA THR A 195 -34.05 -14.54 -15.54
C THR A 195 -34.13 -16.07 -15.44
N GLY A 196 -33.49 -16.76 -16.40
CA GLY A 196 -33.54 -18.21 -16.54
C GLY A 196 -32.53 -18.70 -17.60
N PRO A 197 -32.63 -19.97 -18.02
CA PRO A 197 -31.70 -20.54 -18.98
C PRO A 197 -31.61 -19.71 -20.26
N ALA A 198 -30.39 -19.35 -20.67
CA ALA A 198 -30.16 -18.52 -21.85
C ALA A 198 -28.87 -18.89 -22.55
N THR A 199 -28.85 -18.73 -23.88
CA THR A 199 -27.63 -18.76 -24.69
C THR A 199 -27.43 -17.40 -25.35
N ILE A 200 -26.36 -16.72 -24.99
CA ILE A 200 -26.11 -15.32 -25.34
C ILE A 200 -25.01 -15.25 -26.40
N THR A 201 -25.12 -14.29 -27.33
CA THR A 201 -24.03 -13.97 -28.25
C THR A 201 -23.62 -12.52 -28.07
N PHE A 202 -22.32 -12.29 -27.86
CA PHE A 202 -21.73 -10.97 -27.92
C PHE A 202 -20.85 -10.86 -29.16
N THR A 203 -20.87 -9.69 -29.79
CA THR A 203 -20.00 -9.38 -30.93
C THR A 203 -19.18 -8.15 -30.62
N VAL A 204 -17.93 -8.14 -31.04
CA VAL A 204 -17.07 -6.97 -30.92
C VAL A 204 -17.60 -5.86 -31.82
N VAL A 205 -17.65 -4.64 -31.29
CA VAL A 205 -17.92 -3.43 -32.06
C VAL A 205 -16.71 -3.12 -32.92
N ALA A 206 -16.91 -3.07 -34.23
CA ALA A 206 -15.91 -2.62 -35.19
C ALA A 206 -16.35 -1.29 -35.80
N VAL A 207 -15.41 -0.36 -35.98
CA VAL A 207 -15.67 0.98 -36.51
C VAL A 207 -14.75 1.29 -37.69
N ASN A 208 -15.19 2.22 -38.54
CA ASN A 208 -14.31 2.81 -39.53
C ASN A 208 -13.53 3.96 -38.87
N VAL A 209 -12.20 3.91 -38.94
CA VAL A 209 -11.33 4.97 -38.44
C VAL A 209 -10.87 5.79 -39.62
N THR A 210 -11.16 7.08 -39.58
CA THR A 210 -10.76 8.03 -40.63
C THR A 210 -9.56 8.84 -40.17
N GLY A 211 -8.91 9.55 -41.08
CA GLY A 211 -7.81 10.43 -40.74
C GLY A 211 -7.40 11.31 -41.89
N HIS A 212 -6.60 12.32 -41.57
CA HIS A 212 -6.16 13.34 -42.51
C HIS A 212 -4.67 13.63 -42.29
N ILE A 213 -3.90 13.59 -43.37
CA ILE A 213 -2.48 13.95 -43.37
C ILE A 213 -2.30 15.28 -44.09
N ARG A 214 -1.69 16.25 -43.42
CA ARG A 214 -1.51 17.62 -43.96
C ARG A 214 -0.05 18.06 -44.05
N GLU A 215 0.19 19.00 -44.95
CA GLU A 215 1.35 19.88 -44.95
C GLU A 215 0.83 21.33 -44.92
N GLY A 216 0.90 21.96 -43.74
CA GLY A 216 0.20 23.22 -43.49
C GLY A 216 -1.32 23.06 -43.63
N ASN A 217 -1.94 23.88 -44.50
CA ASN A 217 -3.37 23.80 -44.79
C ASN A 217 -3.72 22.83 -45.94
N ASN A 218 -2.72 22.21 -46.57
CA ASN A 218 -2.92 21.34 -47.74
C ASN A 218 -2.97 19.87 -47.32
N GLY A 219 -3.87 19.10 -47.90
CA GLY A 219 -3.88 17.65 -47.77
C GLY A 219 -2.74 16.99 -48.55
N LEU A 220 -2.11 15.97 -47.97
CA LEU A 220 -0.94 15.30 -48.54
C LEU A 220 -1.34 13.95 -49.15
N ALA A 221 -1.39 13.89 -50.48
CA ALA A 221 -1.87 12.73 -51.23
C ALA A 221 -0.80 11.63 -51.41
N GLY A 222 -1.23 10.37 -51.54
CA GLY A 222 -0.35 9.25 -51.89
C GLY A 222 0.53 8.73 -50.75
N VAL A 223 0.31 9.17 -49.51
CA VAL A 223 1.08 8.74 -48.33
C VAL A 223 0.54 7.41 -47.81
N PRO A 224 1.33 6.32 -47.77
CA PRO A 224 0.92 5.09 -47.12
C PRO A 224 0.72 5.31 -45.61
N VAL A 225 -0.31 4.70 -45.04
CA VAL A 225 -0.65 4.74 -43.62
C VAL A 225 -0.83 3.32 -43.10
N TYR A 226 -0.26 3.05 -41.93
CA TYR A 226 -0.30 1.74 -41.29
C TYR A 226 -1.13 1.81 -40.01
N ALA A 227 -2.00 0.82 -39.78
CA ALA A 227 -2.59 0.53 -38.48
C ALA A 227 -2.02 -0.81 -37.99
N ILE A 228 -1.30 -0.79 -36.86
CA ILE A 228 -0.55 -1.93 -36.32
C ILE A 228 -1.17 -2.35 -34.99
N SER A 229 -1.62 -3.60 -34.89
CA SER A 229 -2.17 -4.15 -33.64
C SER A 229 -1.06 -4.60 -32.67
N PRO A 230 -1.36 -4.90 -31.40
CA PRO A 230 -0.37 -5.48 -30.46
C PRO A 230 0.23 -6.81 -30.96
N ALA A 231 -0.51 -7.54 -31.80
CA ALA A 231 -0.05 -8.79 -32.41
C ALA A 231 0.81 -8.56 -33.68
N ASN A 232 1.23 -7.32 -33.94
CA ASN A 232 1.94 -6.88 -35.15
C ASN A 232 1.20 -7.17 -36.46
N THR A 233 -0.14 -7.28 -36.42
CA THR A 233 -0.93 -7.30 -37.64
C THR A 233 -0.95 -5.91 -38.25
N ILE A 234 -0.52 -5.79 -39.50
CA ILE A 234 -0.45 -4.52 -40.22
C ILE A 234 -1.61 -4.43 -41.21
N ILE A 235 -2.40 -3.37 -41.09
CA ILE A 235 -3.42 -2.98 -42.07
C ILE A 235 -2.94 -1.72 -42.78
N THR A 236 -3.01 -1.68 -44.10
CA THR A 236 -2.50 -0.57 -44.92
C THR A 236 -3.63 0.24 -45.56
N ASN A 237 -3.40 1.54 -45.71
CA ASN A 237 -4.21 2.46 -46.50
C ASN A 237 -3.29 3.48 -47.18
N THR A 238 -3.83 4.31 -48.07
CA THR A 238 -3.08 5.38 -48.73
C THR A 238 -3.97 6.61 -48.79
N THR A 239 -3.41 7.80 -48.52
CA THR A 239 -4.18 9.04 -48.56
C THR A 239 -4.69 9.38 -49.98
N ASP A 240 -5.92 9.88 -50.04
CA ASP A 240 -6.56 10.37 -51.26
C ASP A 240 -5.99 11.74 -51.71
N PRO A 241 -6.44 12.32 -52.84
CA PRO A 241 -5.96 13.63 -53.30
C PRO A 241 -6.14 14.79 -52.31
N ASN A 242 -7.06 14.65 -51.34
CA ASN A 242 -7.29 15.63 -50.28
C ASN A 242 -6.53 15.27 -48.99
N GLY A 243 -5.67 14.25 -48.98
CA GLY A 243 -4.93 13.83 -47.79
C GLY A 243 -5.73 12.95 -46.81
N GLN A 244 -6.93 12.49 -47.16
CA GLN A 244 -7.77 11.68 -46.28
C GLN A 244 -7.51 10.19 -46.43
N TYR A 245 -7.62 9.42 -45.35
CA TYR A 245 -7.55 7.96 -45.35
C TYR A 245 -8.66 7.34 -44.49
N THR A 246 -8.95 6.05 -44.71
CA THR A 246 -9.96 5.32 -43.91
C THR A 246 -9.60 3.85 -43.75
N PHE A 247 -9.38 3.43 -42.51
CA PHE A 247 -9.36 2.02 -42.14
C PHE A 247 -10.78 1.53 -41.84
N LYS A 248 -11.20 0.43 -42.48
CA LYS A 248 -12.55 -0.11 -42.31
C LYS A 248 -12.56 -1.26 -41.31
N ASN A 249 -13.63 -1.33 -40.51
CA ASN A 249 -13.90 -2.43 -39.58
C ASN A 249 -12.74 -2.72 -38.59
N LEU A 250 -12.10 -1.67 -38.06
CA LEU A 250 -11.12 -1.85 -36.99
C LEU A 250 -11.82 -2.21 -35.68
N ALA A 251 -11.23 -3.16 -34.96
CA ALA A 251 -11.66 -3.61 -33.65
C ALA A 251 -10.44 -3.85 -32.75
N GLY A 252 -10.47 -3.30 -31.54
CA GLY A 252 -9.36 -3.34 -30.58
C GLY A 252 -8.50 -2.08 -30.59
N THR A 253 -7.25 -2.22 -30.13
CA THR A 253 -6.28 -1.13 -30.03
C THR A 253 -5.24 -1.21 -31.15
N TYR A 254 -4.85 -0.07 -31.71
CA TYR A 254 -3.87 0.04 -32.80
C TYR A 254 -2.94 1.24 -32.59
N ALA A 255 -1.71 1.11 -33.09
CA ALA A 255 -0.84 2.23 -33.37
C ALA A 255 -0.97 2.60 -34.84
N ILE A 256 -1.34 3.83 -35.12
CA ILE A 256 -1.54 4.35 -36.46
C ILE A 256 -0.37 5.28 -36.79
N MET A 257 0.25 5.11 -37.96
CA MET A 257 1.39 5.92 -38.39
C MET A 257 1.47 6.05 -39.92
N PRO A 258 1.80 7.24 -40.46
CA PRO A 258 2.18 7.40 -41.86
C PRO A 258 3.54 6.75 -42.16
N ASP A 259 3.81 6.42 -43.42
CA ASP A 259 5.13 5.97 -43.85
C ASP A 259 6.16 7.11 -43.80
N THR A 260 7.11 6.98 -42.88
CA THR A 260 8.22 7.92 -42.67
C THR A 260 9.13 8.12 -43.88
N ASN A 261 9.11 7.24 -44.89
CA ASN A 261 9.81 7.47 -46.15
C ASN A 261 9.26 8.69 -46.91
N ASN A 262 8.06 9.19 -46.55
CA ASN A 262 7.44 10.38 -47.11
C ASN A 262 7.68 11.66 -46.28
N GLY A 263 8.68 11.62 -45.38
CA GLY A 263 9.07 12.71 -44.49
C GLY A 263 8.66 12.49 -43.03
N PRO A 264 9.16 13.33 -42.11
CA PRO A 264 8.77 13.25 -40.70
C PRO A 264 7.35 13.79 -40.49
N PHE A 265 6.63 13.16 -39.56
CA PHE A 265 5.30 13.55 -39.13
C PHE A 265 5.31 13.84 -37.63
N ASN A 266 4.46 14.77 -37.19
CA ASN A 266 4.30 15.12 -35.78
C ASN A 266 2.85 14.87 -35.32
N PRO A 267 2.62 13.92 -34.40
CA PRO A 267 3.59 12.93 -33.92
C PRO A 267 3.95 11.90 -35.00
N ALA A 268 4.99 11.08 -34.78
CA ALA A 268 5.32 10.00 -35.71
C ALA A 268 4.25 8.90 -35.71
N ARG A 269 3.61 8.65 -34.56
CA ARG A 269 2.49 7.71 -34.42
C ARG A 269 1.48 8.14 -33.36
N ARG A 270 0.27 7.58 -33.46
CA ARG A 270 -0.83 7.76 -32.51
C ARG A 270 -1.40 6.42 -32.09
N THR A 271 -1.69 6.22 -30.80
CA THR A 271 -2.43 5.03 -30.34
C THR A 271 -3.93 5.29 -30.35
N PHE A 272 -4.71 4.27 -30.68
CA PHE A 272 -6.16 4.36 -30.78
C PHE A 272 -6.83 3.06 -30.36
N SER A 273 -7.74 3.12 -29.37
CA SER A 273 -8.60 2.01 -28.97
C SER A 273 -10.06 2.24 -29.38
N VAL A 274 -10.62 1.31 -30.14
CA VAL A 274 -12.03 1.34 -30.57
C VAL A 274 -12.99 1.29 -29.39
N GLY A 275 -12.61 0.59 -28.30
CA GLY A 275 -13.45 0.48 -27.10
C GLY A 275 -13.67 1.78 -26.34
N SER A 276 -12.80 2.77 -26.54
CA SER A 276 -12.78 4.01 -25.72
C SER A 276 -13.13 5.26 -26.52
N ALA A 277 -12.98 5.24 -27.84
CA ALA A 277 -13.29 6.39 -28.69
C ALA A 277 -13.74 5.99 -30.09
N THR A 278 -14.47 6.90 -30.73
CA THR A 278 -14.70 6.91 -32.18
C THR A 278 -14.23 8.25 -32.71
N GLY A 279 -13.47 8.27 -33.81
CA GLY A 279 -12.89 9.53 -34.26
C GLY A 279 -11.94 9.44 -35.43
N SER A 280 -11.38 10.61 -35.74
CA SER A 280 -10.40 10.84 -36.79
C SER A 280 -8.99 10.89 -36.18
N VAL A 281 -8.04 10.19 -36.78
CA VAL A 281 -6.63 10.18 -36.36
C VAL A 281 -5.85 10.99 -37.38
N ASN A 282 -5.29 12.14 -36.98
CA ASN A 282 -4.70 13.10 -37.92
C ASN A 282 -3.20 13.25 -37.72
N PHE A 283 -2.49 13.55 -38.81
CA PHE A 283 -1.05 13.79 -38.81
C PHE A 283 -0.72 15.04 -39.59
N ASP A 284 0.24 15.82 -39.10
CA ASP A 284 0.78 16.96 -39.82
C ASP A 284 2.26 16.70 -40.11
N ARG A 285 2.70 17.03 -41.34
CA ARG A 285 4.11 16.93 -41.74
C ARG A 285 4.92 17.98 -40.98
N GLY A 286 6.01 17.55 -40.36
CA GLY A 286 6.86 18.42 -39.56
C GLY A 286 7.82 17.64 -38.67
N PRO A 287 8.76 18.34 -38.00
CA PRO A 287 9.66 17.71 -37.03
C PRO A 287 8.87 17.08 -35.89
N THR A 288 9.22 15.84 -35.56
CA THR A 288 8.57 15.05 -34.50
C THR A 288 8.96 15.59 -33.12
N MET A 289 7.98 16.03 -32.33
CA MET A 289 8.18 16.35 -30.91
C MET A 289 7.97 15.13 -30.02
N PHE A 290 7.01 14.28 -30.41
CA PHE A 290 6.69 13.02 -29.74
C PHE A 290 6.71 11.88 -30.74
N ASP A 291 7.41 10.80 -30.40
CA ASP A 291 7.37 9.57 -31.18
C ASP A 291 5.95 9.02 -31.17
N THR A 292 5.30 8.97 -30.00
CA THR A 292 3.91 8.51 -29.83
C THR A 292 3.04 9.50 -29.07
N LEU A 293 1.84 9.80 -29.59
CA LEU A 293 0.76 10.40 -28.79
C LEU A 293 -0.33 9.38 -28.47
N ILE A 294 -0.65 9.26 -27.20
CA ILE A 294 -1.79 8.49 -26.71
C ILE A 294 -3.05 9.30 -27.02
N SER A 295 -3.94 8.78 -27.88
CA SER A 295 -5.13 9.54 -28.32
C SER A 295 -6.44 9.14 -27.64
N THR A 296 -6.53 7.92 -27.07
CA THR A 296 -7.75 7.48 -26.37
C THR A 296 -7.61 7.41 -24.85
N CYS A 297 -6.40 7.65 -24.33
CA CYS A 297 -6.09 7.71 -22.90
C CYS A 297 -6.74 6.62 -22.07
N ASP A 298 -6.54 5.39 -22.55
CA ASP A 298 -6.86 4.17 -21.86
C ASP A 298 -5.59 3.34 -21.67
N PHE A 299 -5.70 2.36 -20.78
CA PHE A 299 -4.58 1.50 -20.42
C PHE A 299 -3.99 0.72 -21.63
N PRO A 300 -4.79 0.11 -22.53
CA PRO A 300 -4.26 -0.53 -23.73
C PRO A 300 -3.42 0.39 -24.61
N SER A 301 -3.87 1.63 -24.81
CA SER A 301 -3.13 2.63 -25.58
C SER A 301 -1.82 3.01 -24.90
N LEU A 302 -1.81 3.20 -23.58
CA LEU A 302 -0.60 3.46 -22.81
C LEU A 302 0.40 2.30 -22.92
N SER A 303 -0.06 1.07 -22.69
CA SER A 303 0.76 -0.15 -22.78
C SER A 303 1.37 -0.32 -24.18
N MET A 304 0.60 -0.03 -25.23
CA MET A 304 1.10 -0.03 -26.60
C MET A 304 2.11 1.08 -26.89
N ALA A 305 1.93 2.28 -26.33
CA ALA A 305 2.91 3.35 -26.48
C ALA A 305 4.26 2.97 -25.83
N PHE A 306 4.22 2.29 -24.69
CA PHE A 306 5.40 1.88 -23.95
C PHE A 306 6.14 0.69 -24.58
N SER A 307 5.43 -0.22 -25.24
CA SER A 307 6.07 -1.34 -25.95
C SER A 307 6.92 -0.89 -27.14
N THR A 308 6.68 0.31 -27.67
CA THR A 308 7.45 0.88 -28.78
C THR A 308 8.64 1.73 -28.37
N GLY A 309 8.70 2.18 -27.12
CA GLY A 309 9.77 3.08 -26.66
C GLY A 309 9.65 4.52 -27.17
N GLY A 310 10.68 5.31 -26.90
CA GLY A 310 10.81 6.69 -27.35
C GLY A 310 10.08 7.70 -26.45
N THR A 311 9.76 8.86 -27.04
CA THR A 311 9.05 9.96 -26.39
C THR A 311 7.54 9.78 -26.57
N VAL A 312 6.82 9.73 -25.44
CA VAL A 312 5.38 9.50 -25.37
C VAL A 312 4.70 10.72 -24.75
N GLY A 313 3.65 11.21 -25.39
CA GLY A 313 2.77 12.26 -24.86
C GLY A 313 1.29 11.87 -24.97
N PHE A 314 0.42 12.84 -24.69
CA PHE A 314 -1.03 12.69 -24.66
C PHE A 314 -1.74 13.68 -25.59
N ASP A 315 -2.81 13.21 -26.24
CA ASP A 315 -3.72 14.02 -27.07
C ASP A 315 -5.18 13.59 -26.84
N CYS A 316 -5.66 13.75 -25.60
CA CYS A 316 -6.98 13.25 -25.17
C CYS A 316 -7.89 14.32 -24.54
N GLY A 317 -7.51 15.60 -24.58
CA GLY A 317 -8.26 16.68 -23.92
C GLY A 317 -7.93 16.85 -22.43
N SER A 318 -8.79 17.53 -21.67
CA SER A 318 -8.45 18.18 -20.39
C SER A 318 -8.60 17.34 -19.12
N ALA A 319 -9.10 16.10 -19.19
CA ALA A 319 -9.25 15.23 -18.02
C ALA A 319 -8.57 13.89 -18.32
N LEU A 320 -7.31 13.78 -17.90
CA LEU A 320 -6.45 12.65 -18.22
C LEU A 320 -6.30 11.73 -17.00
N LEU A 321 -7.13 10.70 -16.92
CA LEU A 321 -7.01 9.63 -15.94
C LEU A 321 -6.95 8.28 -16.67
N ILE A 322 -5.85 7.56 -16.48
CA ILE A 322 -5.69 6.19 -16.95
C ILE A 322 -5.55 5.27 -15.73
N THR A 323 -6.44 4.29 -15.60
CA THR A 323 -6.33 3.26 -14.57
C THR A 323 -5.65 2.03 -15.15
N ASN A 324 -4.52 1.64 -14.57
CA ASN A 324 -3.82 0.41 -14.93
C ASN A 324 -4.63 -0.80 -14.49
N THR A 325 -4.89 -1.71 -15.43
CA THR A 325 -5.54 -3.00 -15.14
C THR A 325 -4.53 -4.10 -14.82
N GLU A 326 -3.27 -3.90 -15.20
CA GLU A 326 -2.13 -4.78 -14.92
C GLU A 326 -0.83 -3.95 -14.90
N THR A 327 0.24 -4.51 -14.33
CA THR A 327 1.55 -3.87 -14.25
C THR A 327 2.18 -3.79 -15.63
N ILE A 328 2.69 -2.61 -16.02
CA ILE A 328 3.41 -2.46 -17.30
C ILE A 328 4.92 -2.71 -17.07
N THR A 329 5.48 -3.67 -17.81
CA THR A 329 6.94 -3.86 -17.84
C THR A 329 7.59 -2.93 -18.85
N ILE A 330 8.46 -2.04 -18.36
CA ILE A 330 9.26 -1.12 -19.17
C ILE A 330 10.52 -1.85 -19.64
N ALA A 331 10.44 -2.40 -20.85
CA ALA A 331 11.52 -3.16 -21.48
C ALA A 331 12.34 -2.35 -22.51
N THR A 332 11.89 -1.14 -22.84
CA THR A 332 12.57 -0.23 -23.77
C THR A 332 12.67 1.16 -23.17
N ASN A 333 13.62 1.97 -23.65
CA ASN A 333 13.78 3.34 -23.17
C ASN A 333 12.54 4.16 -23.51
N VAL A 334 11.92 4.75 -22.49
CA VAL A 334 10.68 5.52 -22.61
C VAL A 334 10.81 6.83 -21.85
N THR A 335 10.38 7.92 -22.47
CA THR A 335 10.09 9.20 -21.79
C THR A 335 8.60 9.47 -21.92
N LEU A 336 7.86 9.45 -20.81
CA LEU A 336 6.47 9.89 -20.77
C LEU A 336 6.40 11.33 -20.26
N ASP A 337 5.80 12.21 -21.05
CA ASP A 337 5.67 13.63 -20.76
C ASP A 337 4.20 14.04 -20.71
N ALA A 338 3.76 14.56 -19.57
CA ALA A 338 2.41 15.09 -19.38
C ALA A 338 2.14 16.35 -20.23
N GLN A 339 3.17 17.03 -20.76
CA GLN A 339 3.06 18.28 -21.52
C GLN A 339 2.35 19.39 -20.72
N GLY A 340 2.57 19.42 -19.40
CA GLY A 340 1.89 20.34 -18.48
C GLY A 340 0.41 20.05 -18.26
N GLN A 341 -0.12 18.93 -18.75
CA GLN A 341 -1.47 18.46 -18.45
C GLN A 341 -1.53 17.83 -17.05
N ASP A 342 -2.73 17.82 -16.45
CA ASP A 342 -2.96 17.15 -15.17
C ASP A 342 -3.13 15.62 -15.34
N ALA A 343 -2.06 14.97 -15.81
CA ALA A 343 -2.05 13.57 -16.21
C ALA A 343 -1.96 12.63 -15.00
N THR A 344 -3.01 11.84 -14.76
CA THR A 344 -3.05 10.86 -13.66
C THR A 344 -2.99 9.43 -14.19
N LEU A 345 -2.05 8.64 -13.66
CA LEU A 345 -2.02 7.20 -13.76
C LEU A 345 -2.37 6.60 -12.40
N SER A 346 -3.38 5.72 -12.37
CA SER A 346 -3.88 5.11 -11.16
C SER A 346 -3.76 3.59 -11.18
N GLY A 347 -3.34 2.98 -10.08
CA GLY A 347 -3.35 1.52 -9.93
C GLY A 347 -4.66 0.96 -9.39
N GLY A 348 -5.66 1.82 -9.15
CA GLY A 348 -6.97 1.43 -8.61
C GLY A 348 -6.90 0.77 -7.22
N SER A 349 -5.82 0.99 -6.47
CA SER A 349 -5.49 0.31 -5.21
C SER A 349 -5.40 -1.22 -5.33
N ALA A 350 -5.11 -1.72 -6.55
CA ALA A 350 -5.08 -3.15 -6.85
C ALA A 350 -3.80 -3.59 -7.59
N VAL A 351 -3.16 -2.69 -8.32
CA VAL A 351 -2.10 -3.04 -9.26
C VAL A 351 -0.90 -2.09 -9.14
N ARG A 352 0.31 -2.64 -9.28
CA ARG A 352 1.54 -1.86 -9.45
C ARG A 352 1.52 -1.13 -10.80
N LEU A 353 2.00 0.10 -10.89
CA LEU A 353 2.02 0.78 -12.20
C LEU A 353 3.09 0.20 -13.14
N PHE A 354 4.34 0.11 -12.68
CA PHE A 354 5.49 -0.17 -13.52
C PHE A 354 6.50 -1.14 -12.88
N THR A 355 7.07 -2.01 -13.72
CA THR A 355 8.34 -2.70 -13.46
C THR A 355 9.35 -2.24 -14.50
N VAL A 356 10.53 -1.79 -14.07
CA VAL A 356 11.59 -1.31 -14.98
C VAL A 356 12.72 -2.32 -15.03
N ASN A 357 13.01 -2.81 -16.24
CA ASN A 357 14.02 -3.83 -16.47
C ASN A 357 15.46 -3.29 -16.30
N PRO A 358 16.44 -4.18 -16.06
CA PRO A 358 17.84 -3.79 -15.95
C PRO A 358 18.35 -3.02 -17.16
N GLY A 359 19.07 -1.91 -16.92
CA GLY A 359 19.70 -1.09 -17.96
C GLY A 359 18.75 -0.26 -18.83
N VAL A 360 17.44 -0.25 -18.52
CA VAL A 360 16.45 0.56 -19.22
C VAL A 360 16.36 1.96 -18.61
N ASN A 361 16.24 2.99 -19.47
CA ASN A 361 16.00 4.37 -19.06
C ASN A 361 14.50 4.69 -19.14
N PHE A 362 13.89 4.93 -18.00
CA PHE A 362 12.50 5.34 -17.88
C PHE A 362 12.42 6.76 -17.31
N THR A 363 11.78 7.67 -18.04
CA THR A 363 11.61 9.07 -17.62
C THR A 363 10.14 9.42 -17.52
N LEU A 364 9.74 10.05 -16.43
CA LEU A 364 8.38 10.55 -16.16
C LEU A 364 8.44 12.05 -15.89
N LYS A 365 7.60 12.83 -16.58
CA LYS A 365 7.55 14.29 -16.40
C LYS A 365 6.12 14.78 -16.16
N GLY A 366 5.90 15.50 -15.07
CA GLY A 366 4.62 16.15 -14.79
C GLY A 366 3.47 15.19 -14.48
N MET A 367 3.77 13.96 -14.03
CA MET A 367 2.77 12.91 -13.86
C MET A 367 2.25 12.83 -12.42
N LYS A 368 0.94 12.65 -12.23
CA LYS A 368 0.34 12.15 -10.98
C LYS A 368 0.27 10.62 -11.03
N LEU A 369 0.91 9.94 -10.09
CA LEU A 369 0.98 8.50 -9.97
C LEU A 369 0.36 8.11 -8.63
N THR A 370 -0.82 7.51 -8.66
CA THR A 370 -1.65 7.34 -7.46
C THR A 370 -2.24 5.96 -7.31
N ALA A 371 -2.58 5.57 -6.08
CA ALA A 371 -3.29 4.33 -5.80
C ALA A 371 -2.63 3.09 -6.44
N GLY A 372 -1.32 3.12 -6.67
CA GLY A 372 -0.53 1.96 -7.05
C GLY A 372 -0.46 1.01 -5.86
N LYS A 373 -0.65 -0.29 -6.09
CA LYS A 373 -0.57 -1.30 -5.03
C LYS A 373 0.14 -2.55 -5.47
N ASP A 374 1.10 -2.98 -4.67
CA ASP A 374 1.64 -4.33 -4.74
C ASP A 374 1.33 -5.11 -3.46
N THR A 375 0.97 -6.39 -3.58
CA THR A 375 0.65 -7.23 -2.43
C THR A 375 1.27 -8.60 -2.61
N GLY A 376 2.18 -8.95 -1.70
CA GLY A 376 2.78 -10.27 -1.67
C GLY A 376 1.73 -11.35 -1.39
N ALA A 377 1.88 -12.50 -2.03
CA ALA A 377 0.98 -13.64 -1.82
C ALA A 377 1.11 -14.18 -0.39
N SER A 378 -0.02 -14.54 0.22
CA SER A 378 -0.03 -15.23 1.50
C SER A 378 0.58 -16.64 1.39
N GLY A 379 1.26 -17.07 2.45
CA GLY A 379 1.71 -18.43 2.60
C GLY A 379 0.56 -19.41 2.84
N THR A 380 0.82 -20.70 2.68
CA THR A 380 -0.13 -21.79 2.97
C THR A 380 0.56 -22.86 3.82
N ASN A 381 -0.17 -23.49 4.75
CA ASN A 381 0.32 -24.65 5.52
C ASN A 381 1.71 -24.45 6.16
N GLY A 382 1.92 -23.32 6.85
CA GLY A 382 3.17 -23.00 7.53
C GLY A 382 4.26 -22.38 6.64
N THR A 383 4.01 -22.16 5.34
CA THR A 383 4.99 -21.45 4.50
C THR A 383 4.94 -19.93 4.77
N PRO A 384 6.07 -19.22 4.60
CA PRO A 384 6.08 -17.76 4.71
C PRO A 384 5.20 -17.07 3.66
N GLY A 385 4.74 -15.86 3.97
CA GLY A 385 4.18 -14.93 2.99
C GLY A 385 5.28 -14.30 2.13
N ILE A 386 4.92 -13.92 0.91
CA ILE A 386 5.81 -13.20 -0.01
C ILE A 386 5.80 -11.71 0.36
N GLY A 387 6.91 -11.01 0.13
CA GLY A 387 6.99 -9.57 0.35
C GLY A 387 6.17 -8.76 -0.67
N GLY A 388 5.72 -7.58 -0.26
CA GLY A 388 5.20 -6.54 -1.16
C GLY A 388 6.29 -5.55 -1.53
N GLU A 389 6.24 -5.04 -2.75
CA GLU A 389 7.31 -4.30 -3.40
C GLU A 389 6.72 -3.14 -4.21
N GLY A 390 7.10 -1.89 -3.91
CA GLY A 390 6.85 -0.68 -4.72
C GLY A 390 5.50 -0.60 -5.44
N GLY A 391 4.50 0.09 -4.88
CA GLY A 391 3.18 0.21 -5.51
C GLY A 391 3.16 0.98 -6.84
N VAL A 392 4.14 1.85 -7.11
CA VAL A 392 4.27 2.57 -8.38
C VAL A 392 5.36 1.95 -9.24
N ILE A 393 6.60 1.91 -8.76
CA ILE A 393 7.76 1.46 -9.52
C ILE A 393 8.48 0.37 -8.73
N PHE A 394 8.64 -0.78 -9.36
CA PHE A 394 9.71 -1.71 -9.02
C PHE A 394 10.84 -1.53 -10.04
N ASN A 395 11.96 -0.96 -9.61
CA ASN A 395 13.14 -0.77 -10.46
C ASN A 395 14.13 -1.91 -10.23
N ASP A 396 14.33 -2.76 -11.23
CA ASP A 396 15.28 -3.86 -11.18
C ASP A 396 16.55 -3.48 -11.92
N GLY A 397 17.40 -2.63 -11.32
CA GLY A 397 18.65 -2.21 -11.95
C GLY A 397 18.53 -1.28 -13.17
N GLY A 398 17.36 -0.68 -13.41
CA GLY A 398 17.14 0.35 -14.42
C GLY A 398 17.49 1.77 -13.93
N THR A 399 17.24 2.77 -14.78
CA THR A 399 17.35 4.20 -14.46
C THR A 399 15.99 4.87 -14.56
N ASN A 400 15.53 5.44 -13.46
CA ASN A 400 14.27 6.18 -13.36
C ASN A 400 14.57 7.65 -13.14
N VAL A 401 14.08 8.50 -14.03
CA VAL A 401 14.17 9.96 -13.89
C VAL A 401 12.77 10.53 -13.77
N LEU A 402 12.48 11.18 -12.65
CA LEU A 402 11.18 11.77 -12.36
C LEU A 402 11.37 13.28 -12.24
N SER A 403 10.58 14.06 -12.96
CA SER A 403 10.54 15.52 -12.80
C SER A 403 9.10 16.00 -12.67
N ASP A 404 8.83 16.88 -11.70
CA ASP A 404 7.51 17.50 -11.52
C ASP A 404 6.38 16.47 -11.28
N CYS A 405 6.72 15.30 -10.75
CA CYS A 405 5.78 14.21 -10.50
C CYS A 405 5.20 14.25 -9.08
N VAL A 406 3.97 13.78 -8.94
CA VAL A 406 3.33 13.53 -7.64
C VAL A 406 3.06 12.05 -7.49
N LEU A 407 3.68 11.41 -6.51
CA LEU A 407 3.47 10.02 -6.13
C LEU A 407 2.68 9.99 -4.83
N SER A 408 1.37 9.73 -4.92
CA SER A 408 0.47 9.83 -3.78
C SER A 408 -0.37 8.58 -3.50
N ALA A 409 -0.62 8.29 -2.22
CA ALA A 409 -1.53 7.21 -1.81
C ALA A 409 -1.20 5.85 -2.44
N ASN A 410 0.09 5.57 -2.67
CA ASN A 410 0.55 4.29 -3.18
C ASN A 410 0.94 3.37 -2.02
N SER A 411 0.78 2.07 -2.21
CA SER A 411 1.02 1.11 -1.13
C SER A 411 1.76 -0.15 -1.57
N SER A 412 2.55 -0.71 -0.66
CA SER A 412 3.02 -2.10 -0.75
C SER A 412 2.60 -2.86 0.50
N ALA A 413 2.22 -4.12 0.32
CA ALA A 413 1.75 -4.97 1.41
C ALA A 413 2.40 -6.35 1.38
N GLY A 414 2.94 -6.79 2.52
CA GLY A 414 3.42 -8.16 2.67
C GLY A 414 2.28 -9.16 2.78
N GLY A 415 2.45 -10.35 2.19
CA GLY A 415 1.50 -11.45 2.33
C GLY A 415 1.51 -12.04 3.74
N THR A 416 0.37 -12.52 4.24
CA THR A 416 0.34 -13.17 5.56
C THR A 416 1.08 -14.51 5.54
N GLY A 417 1.70 -14.89 6.64
CA GLY A 417 2.24 -16.24 6.81
C GLY A 417 1.12 -17.28 6.79
N GLY A 418 1.42 -18.47 6.24
CA GLY A 418 0.47 -19.57 6.22
C GLY A 418 0.28 -20.16 7.61
N ASN A 419 -0.94 -20.40 8.04
CA ASN A 419 -1.18 -21.12 9.29
C ASN A 419 -0.56 -22.53 9.24
N GLY A 420 -0.02 -22.99 10.35
CA GLY A 420 0.53 -24.32 10.48
C GLY A 420 -0.52 -25.40 10.20
N ALA A 421 -0.06 -26.55 9.72
CA ALA A 421 -0.90 -27.72 9.48
C ALA A 421 -0.64 -28.80 10.53
N ALA A 422 -1.68 -29.55 10.91
CA ALA A 422 -1.53 -30.69 11.80
C ALA A 422 -0.60 -31.75 11.17
N GLN A 423 0.34 -32.27 11.95
CA GLN A 423 1.33 -33.23 11.47
C GLN A 423 0.87 -34.67 11.78
N LEU A 424 1.32 -35.64 10.95
CA LEU A 424 0.97 -37.06 11.14
C LEU A 424 1.51 -37.67 12.44
N ASN A 425 2.51 -37.03 13.07
CA ASN A 425 3.04 -37.41 14.37
C ASN A 425 2.20 -36.85 15.54
N GLY A 426 1.13 -36.10 15.26
CA GLY A 426 0.22 -35.52 16.23
C GLY A 426 0.65 -34.17 16.81
N ASN A 427 1.84 -33.67 16.50
CA ASN A 427 2.23 -32.31 16.85
C ASN A 427 1.56 -31.29 15.93
N GLY A 428 1.37 -30.08 16.44
CA GLY A 428 0.98 -28.94 15.62
C GLY A 428 2.14 -28.50 14.72
N GLY A 429 1.87 -28.26 13.44
CA GLY A 429 2.82 -27.58 12.55
C GLY A 429 2.93 -26.10 12.90
N SER A 430 4.11 -25.52 12.70
CA SER A 430 4.31 -24.08 12.94
C SER A 430 3.70 -23.23 11.82
N GLY A 431 3.25 -22.03 12.17
CA GLY A 431 2.87 -21.02 11.19
C GLY A 431 4.10 -20.46 10.47
N GLY A 432 3.91 -20.00 9.24
CA GLY A 432 4.95 -19.34 8.48
C GLY A 432 5.06 -17.86 8.82
N ASP A 433 6.21 -17.26 8.53
CA ASP A 433 6.42 -15.83 8.79
C ASP A 433 5.60 -14.97 7.82
N GLY A 434 5.26 -13.77 8.24
CA GLY A 434 4.66 -12.76 7.40
C GLY A 434 5.65 -12.19 6.39
N GLY A 435 5.17 -11.87 5.20
CA GLY A 435 5.94 -11.19 4.17
C GLY A 435 6.27 -9.76 4.57
N SER A 436 7.43 -9.26 4.16
CA SER A 436 7.84 -7.87 4.40
C SER A 436 7.18 -6.90 3.40
N ALA A 437 7.25 -5.60 3.64
CA ALA A 437 6.83 -4.56 2.69
C ALA A 437 7.98 -3.58 2.40
N PHE A 438 8.29 -3.36 1.13
CA PHE A 438 9.42 -2.58 0.65
C PHE A 438 8.94 -1.45 -0.27
N GLY A 439 9.02 -0.19 0.18
CA GLY A 439 8.69 0.96 -0.66
C GLY A 439 7.20 1.06 -0.92
N GLY A 440 6.47 1.99 -0.30
CA GLY A 440 5.04 2.15 -0.62
C GLY A 440 4.83 2.62 -2.06
N ALA A 441 5.69 3.51 -2.55
CA ALA A 441 5.67 3.98 -3.94
C ALA A 441 6.76 3.30 -4.79
N ILE A 442 8.02 3.34 -4.35
CA ILE A 442 9.16 2.87 -5.17
C ILE A 442 9.99 1.87 -4.40
N PHE A 443 10.23 0.71 -5.00
CA PHE A 443 11.33 -0.17 -4.62
C PHE A 443 12.42 -0.08 -5.69
N ASN A 444 13.55 0.49 -5.31
CA ASN A 444 14.79 0.51 -6.08
C ASN A 444 15.68 -0.70 -5.73
N ASN A 445 15.63 -1.76 -6.52
CA ASN A 445 16.48 -2.94 -6.40
C ASN A 445 17.75 -2.77 -7.27
N GLY A 446 18.73 -2.06 -6.73
CA GLY A 446 19.84 -1.55 -7.54
C GLY A 446 19.40 -0.44 -8.51
N GLY A 447 20.30 -0.01 -9.40
CA GLY A 447 19.99 1.04 -10.39
C GLY A 447 19.88 2.45 -9.80
N LEU A 448 19.29 3.37 -10.57
CA LEU A 448 19.17 4.79 -10.25
C LEU A 448 17.70 5.23 -10.18
N VAL A 449 17.36 5.98 -9.13
CA VAL A 449 16.17 6.85 -9.08
C VAL A 449 16.65 8.28 -8.89
N ALA A 450 16.40 9.14 -9.86
CA ALA A 450 16.64 10.58 -9.77
C ALA A 450 15.29 11.30 -9.79
N ALA A 451 14.95 12.02 -8.72
CA ALA A 451 13.72 12.77 -8.60
C ALA A 451 14.02 14.26 -8.43
N THR A 452 13.34 15.10 -9.20
CA THR A 452 13.50 16.55 -9.17
C THR A 452 12.13 17.21 -9.08
N ASN A 453 11.93 18.10 -8.10
CA ASN A 453 10.66 18.78 -7.90
C ASN A 453 9.47 17.80 -7.79
N CYS A 454 9.68 16.69 -7.07
CA CYS A 454 8.67 15.64 -6.92
C CYS A 454 8.06 15.63 -5.52
N THR A 455 6.79 15.27 -5.43
CA THR A 455 6.07 15.09 -4.15
C THR A 455 5.75 13.61 -3.93
N PHE A 456 6.14 13.07 -2.78
CA PHE A 456 5.79 11.74 -2.30
C PHE A 456 4.88 11.90 -1.07
N ALA A 457 3.57 11.70 -1.25
CA ALA A 457 2.59 12.04 -0.23
C ALA A 457 1.66 10.88 0.15
N GLY A 458 1.56 10.54 1.43
CA GLY A 458 0.59 9.56 1.91
C GLY A 458 0.83 8.14 1.39
N ASN A 459 2.06 7.80 0.99
CA ASN A 459 2.40 6.44 0.58
C ASN A 459 2.58 5.54 1.82
N SER A 460 2.32 4.25 1.67
CA SER A 460 2.37 3.31 2.79
C SER A 460 3.04 1.97 2.48
N ALA A 461 3.81 1.44 3.43
CA ALA A 461 4.33 0.08 3.38
C ALA A 461 3.89 -0.69 4.63
N THR A 462 3.09 -1.74 4.44
CA THR A 462 2.50 -2.52 5.55
C THR A 462 2.89 -3.98 5.43
N ALA A 463 3.65 -4.49 6.39
CA ALA A 463 4.05 -5.89 6.35
C ALA A 463 2.88 -6.86 6.60
N GLY A 464 3.06 -8.14 6.26
CA GLY A 464 2.10 -9.21 6.49
C GLY A 464 2.24 -9.81 7.88
N ALA A 465 1.13 -10.21 8.49
CA ALA A 465 1.14 -10.89 9.79
C ALA A 465 1.73 -12.30 9.69
N GLY A 466 2.35 -12.78 10.78
CA GLY A 466 2.76 -14.18 10.89
C GLY A 466 1.56 -15.14 10.96
N GLY A 467 1.73 -16.34 10.42
CA GLY A 467 0.72 -17.39 10.47
C GLY A 467 0.61 -18.01 11.86
N ASN A 468 -0.58 -18.46 12.25
CA ASN A 468 -0.76 -19.13 13.54
C ASN A 468 -0.21 -20.55 13.50
N GLY A 469 0.36 -21.02 14.60
CA GLY A 469 0.71 -22.43 14.77
C GLY A 469 -0.54 -23.30 14.90
N ALA A 470 -0.49 -24.52 14.39
CA ALA A 470 -1.58 -25.49 14.56
C ALA A 470 -1.60 -26.06 15.97
N ASP A 471 -2.78 -26.47 16.41
CA ASP A 471 -2.94 -27.23 17.63
C ASP A 471 -2.41 -28.67 17.45
N ALA A 472 -1.99 -29.26 18.57
CA ALA A 472 -1.66 -30.66 18.65
C ALA A 472 -2.93 -31.54 18.59
N SER A 473 -2.80 -32.73 17.99
CA SER A 473 -3.87 -33.74 17.98
C SER A 473 -3.59 -34.86 18.98
N SER A 474 -4.67 -35.55 19.42
CA SER A 474 -4.63 -36.56 20.48
C SER A 474 -3.70 -37.74 20.17
N GLY A 475 -2.67 -37.94 21.00
CA GLY A 475 -1.75 -39.06 20.88
C GLY A 475 -0.82 -39.23 22.10
N GLY A 476 -0.60 -40.48 22.52
CA GLY A 476 0.39 -40.84 23.54
C GLY A 476 0.27 -40.10 24.88
N ASN A 477 1.41 -39.72 25.46
CA ASN A 477 1.49 -38.95 26.71
C ASN A 477 1.32 -37.43 26.50
N GLY A 478 1.06 -36.97 25.28
CA GLY A 478 0.91 -35.55 24.93
C GLY A 478 1.73 -35.14 23.71
N ASN A 479 1.24 -34.12 23.00
CA ASN A 479 1.83 -33.56 21.78
C ASN A 479 1.86 -32.03 21.89
N SER A 480 2.88 -31.41 21.31
CA SER A 480 3.07 -29.96 21.41
C SER A 480 2.36 -29.22 20.29
N GLY A 481 1.83 -28.03 20.59
CA GLY A 481 1.31 -27.12 19.58
C GLY A 481 2.45 -26.54 18.73
N GLY A 482 2.15 -26.13 17.50
CA GLY A 482 3.11 -25.48 16.62
C GLY A 482 3.34 -24.02 17.02
N ASN A 483 4.53 -23.48 16.74
CA ASN A 483 4.79 -22.06 17.00
C ASN A 483 4.04 -21.18 15.99
N GLY A 484 3.67 -19.97 16.38
CA GLY A 484 3.29 -18.92 15.42
C GLY A 484 4.51 -18.43 14.65
N GLY A 485 4.32 -18.02 13.40
CA GLY A 485 5.36 -17.39 12.60
C GLY A 485 5.54 -15.92 12.98
N ASP A 486 6.70 -15.36 12.67
CA ASP A 486 7.00 -13.96 12.97
C ASP A 486 6.22 -13.02 12.03
N GLY A 487 5.94 -11.80 12.48
CA GLY A 487 5.37 -10.76 11.64
C GLY A 487 6.41 -10.19 10.69
N GLY A 488 6.00 -9.82 9.48
CA GLY A 488 6.89 -9.23 8.49
C GLY A 488 7.41 -7.84 8.88
N VAL A 489 8.49 -7.42 8.24
CA VAL A 489 9.15 -6.11 8.42
C VAL A 489 8.55 -5.09 7.46
N GLY A 490 8.17 -3.91 7.95
CA GLY A 490 7.78 -2.79 7.09
C GLY A 490 8.97 -1.85 6.87
N THR A 491 9.29 -1.51 5.62
CA THR A 491 10.40 -0.58 5.31
C THR A 491 10.11 0.39 4.18
N GLY A 492 10.41 1.68 4.40
CA GLY A 492 10.31 2.72 3.38
C GLY A 492 8.88 3.00 2.92
N GLY A 493 8.10 3.76 3.70
CA GLY A 493 6.71 4.07 3.35
C GLY A 493 6.56 4.77 1.99
N ALA A 494 7.58 5.50 1.51
CA ALA A 494 7.63 5.99 0.13
C ALA A 494 8.64 5.21 -0.73
N ILE A 495 9.92 5.20 -0.36
CA ILE A 495 11.00 4.62 -1.16
C ILE A 495 11.78 3.61 -0.32
N TYR A 496 12.05 2.44 -0.90
CA TYR A 496 13.05 1.49 -0.41
C TYR A 496 14.19 1.38 -1.43
N ASN A 497 15.41 1.69 -1.01
CA ASN A 497 16.61 1.61 -1.83
C ASN A 497 17.50 0.45 -1.37
N SER A 498 17.67 -0.57 -2.21
CA SER A 498 18.55 -1.71 -1.97
C SER A 498 19.77 -1.62 -2.88
N LYS A 499 20.92 -1.25 -2.31
CA LYS A 499 22.23 -1.19 -3.02
C LYS A 499 22.25 -0.33 -4.30
N GLY A 500 21.23 0.50 -4.52
CA GLY A 500 21.13 1.42 -5.66
C GLY A 500 21.50 2.85 -5.28
N THR A 501 21.29 3.78 -6.20
CA THR A 501 21.43 5.22 -5.97
C THR A 501 20.07 5.90 -6.04
N VAL A 502 19.76 6.71 -5.04
CA VAL A 502 18.60 7.61 -5.02
C VAL A 502 19.13 9.04 -4.90
N ALA A 503 18.78 9.90 -5.85
CA ALA A 503 19.11 11.31 -5.85
C ALA A 503 17.81 12.14 -5.83
N LEU A 504 17.65 12.94 -4.78
CA LEU A 504 16.46 13.75 -4.52
C LEU A 504 16.87 15.21 -4.53
N TYR A 505 16.19 16.01 -5.37
CA TYR A 505 16.43 17.44 -5.50
C TYR A 505 15.08 18.15 -5.48
N ASP A 506 14.89 19.12 -4.59
CA ASP A 506 13.62 19.85 -4.47
C ASP A 506 12.41 18.93 -4.21
N CYS A 507 12.59 17.84 -3.47
CA CYS A 507 11.53 16.88 -3.23
C CYS A 507 10.79 17.14 -1.91
N THR A 508 9.50 16.81 -1.86
CA THR A 508 8.70 16.79 -0.63
C THR A 508 8.26 15.37 -0.30
N PHE A 509 8.53 14.90 0.91
CA PHE A 509 8.03 13.65 1.48
C PHE A 509 7.09 13.96 2.63
N ALA A 510 5.80 13.82 2.40
CA ALA A 510 4.78 14.23 3.36
C ALA A 510 3.87 13.07 3.78
N SER A 511 3.69 12.88 5.09
CA SER A 511 2.67 11.96 5.63
C SER A 511 2.79 10.52 5.14
N ASN A 512 3.99 10.07 4.78
CA ASN A 512 4.21 8.67 4.38
C ASN A 512 4.34 7.79 5.64
N THR A 513 3.88 6.55 5.54
CA THR A 513 3.76 5.67 6.71
C THR A 513 4.36 4.30 6.46
N VAL A 514 4.95 3.72 7.49
CA VAL A 514 5.38 2.33 7.47
C VAL A 514 4.91 1.62 8.73
N SER A 515 4.53 0.35 8.59
CA SER A 515 4.19 -0.50 9.72
C SER A 515 4.79 -1.88 9.55
N GLY A 516 5.41 -2.39 10.62
CA GLY A 516 5.61 -3.82 10.78
C GLY A 516 4.27 -4.56 10.94
N ALA A 517 4.34 -5.85 11.27
CA ALA A 517 3.15 -6.67 11.44
C ALA A 517 3.23 -7.59 12.65
N THR A 518 2.07 -8.02 13.15
CA THR A 518 1.99 -8.88 14.34
C THR A 518 2.52 -10.28 14.03
N GLY A 519 3.19 -10.91 15.00
CA GLY A 519 3.46 -12.34 14.93
C GLY A 519 2.17 -13.17 15.06
N GLY A 520 2.21 -14.39 14.53
CA GLY A 520 1.13 -15.36 14.67
C GLY A 520 1.08 -15.93 16.09
N THR A 521 -0.09 -16.43 16.49
CA THR A 521 -0.24 -17.09 17.80
C THR A 521 0.29 -18.51 17.77
N GLY A 522 0.85 -18.97 18.90
CA GLY A 522 1.23 -20.37 19.06
C GLY A 522 0.03 -21.29 19.27
N GLY A 523 0.08 -22.48 18.66
CA GLY A 523 -0.94 -23.50 18.77
C GLY A 523 -0.99 -24.18 20.14
N VAL A 524 -2.11 -24.84 20.44
CA VAL A 524 -2.38 -25.51 21.70
C VAL A 524 -1.66 -26.86 21.78
N GLY A 525 -0.87 -27.07 22.85
CA GLY A 525 -0.38 -28.40 23.23
C GLY A 525 -1.42 -29.18 24.02
N ILE A 526 -1.29 -30.51 24.03
CA ILE A 526 -2.16 -31.41 24.80
C ILE A 526 -1.36 -32.39 25.66
N GLY A 527 -1.95 -32.87 26.76
CA GLY A 527 -1.29 -33.80 27.67
C GLY A 527 -0.05 -33.18 28.33
N LEU A 528 1.10 -33.83 28.19
CA LEU A 528 2.41 -33.27 28.60
C LEU A 528 3.05 -32.36 27.54
N GLY A 529 2.43 -32.17 26.38
CA GLY A 529 2.96 -31.30 25.33
C GLY A 529 2.76 -29.82 25.65
N SER A 530 3.72 -28.99 25.25
CA SER A 530 3.68 -27.55 25.47
C SER A 530 2.87 -26.84 24.40
N ASN A 531 2.34 -25.66 24.75
CA ASN A 531 1.84 -24.72 23.76
C ASN A 531 3.00 -24.24 22.88
N GLY A 532 2.71 -23.94 21.62
CA GLY A 532 3.65 -23.22 20.76
C GLY A 532 3.88 -21.80 21.27
N ALA A 533 5.05 -21.26 20.95
CA ALA A 533 5.35 -19.85 21.19
C ALA A 533 4.59 -18.97 20.19
N ASN A 534 4.24 -17.75 20.60
CA ASN A 534 3.81 -16.71 19.67
C ASN A 534 5.02 -16.24 18.86
N GLY A 535 4.79 -15.85 17.60
CA GLY A 535 5.79 -15.18 16.78
C GLY A 535 6.10 -13.77 17.30
N ALA A 536 7.31 -13.31 17.01
CA ALA A 536 7.70 -11.93 17.26
C ALA A 536 6.97 -10.98 16.30
N PRO A 537 6.56 -9.78 16.75
CA PRO A 537 6.12 -8.75 15.83
C PRO A 537 7.30 -8.22 15.00
N GLY A 538 7.03 -7.90 13.73
CA GLY A 538 7.97 -7.24 12.87
C GLY A 538 8.08 -5.73 13.15
N PRO A 539 9.24 -5.11 12.90
CA PRO A 539 9.45 -3.69 13.10
C PRO A 539 9.01 -2.85 11.89
N GLY A 540 8.85 -1.55 12.10
CA GLY A 540 8.70 -0.54 11.04
C GLY A 540 9.96 0.34 10.93
N CYS A 541 10.51 0.53 9.72
CA CYS A 541 11.66 1.41 9.49
C CYS A 541 11.41 2.40 8.35
N SER A 542 11.55 3.70 8.60
CA SER A 542 11.34 4.77 7.61
C SER A 542 9.92 4.91 7.08
N GLY A 543 9.20 5.92 7.55
CA GLY A 543 7.98 6.40 6.90
C GLY A 543 8.24 6.94 5.49
N ALA A 544 9.39 7.55 5.20
CA ALA A 544 9.73 8.06 3.87
C ALA A 544 10.73 7.18 3.10
N VAL A 545 12.03 7.33 3.32
CA VAL A 545 13.09 6.67 2.54
C VAL A 545 13.94 5.71 3.38
N HIS A 546 13.90 4.41 3.04
CA HIS A 546 14.81 3.42 3.60
C HIS A 546 16.01 3.23 2.67
N ASN A 547 17.23 3.37 3.19
CA ASN A 547 18.47 3.10 2.47
C ASN A 547 19.16 1.84 3.02
N ALA A 548 19.20 0.78 2.22
CA ALA A 548 19.78 -0.52 2.54
C ALA A 548 21.02 -0.78 1.68
N GLY A 549 22.17 -0.30 2.15
CA GLY A 549 23.48 -0.53 1.54
C GLY A 549 23.72 0.25 0.24
N GLY A 550 22.89 1.26 -0.05
CA GLY A 550 23.00 2.11 -1.25
C GLY A 550 23.46 3.53 -0.95
N ASN A 551 23.33 4.40 -1.95
CA ASN A 551 23.63 5.82 -1.85
C ASN A 551 22.34 6.64 -1.92
N LEU A 552 22.12 7.51 -0.94
CA LEU A 552 21.04 8.48 -0.90
C LEU A 552 21.64 9.89 -0.87
N LEU A 553 21.39 10.67 -1.92
CA LEU A 553 21.71 12.09 -2.00
C LEU A 553 20.42 12.89 -1.91
N VAL A 554 20.35 13.85 -0.99
CA VAL A 554 19.16 14.66 -0.73
C VAL A 554 19.56 16.13 -0.71
N LEU A 555 18.96 16.92 -1.58
CA LEU A 555 19.26 18.35 -1.72
C LEU A 555 17.96 19.15 -1.74
N PHE A 556 17.92 20.28 -1.02
CA PHE A 556 16.82 21.26 -1.09
C PHE A 556 15.41 20.66 -0.79
N SER A 557 15.36 19.59 -0.01
CA SER A 557 14.16 18.75 0.13
C SER A 557 13.57 18.80 1.54
N THR A 558 12.27 18.47 1.65
CA THR A 558 11.52 18.48 2.90
C THR A 558 10.95 17.11 3.22
N PHE A 559 11.10 16.67 4.47
CA PHE A 559 10.50 15.47 5.02
C PHE A 559 9.63 15.87 6.19
N ASN A 560 8.31 15.73 6.05
CA ASN A 560 7.39 16.12 7.10
C ASN A 560 6.30 15.10 7.39
N ASN A 561 5.95 14.96 8.67
CA ASN A 561 4.87 14.08 9.14
C ASN A 561 5.02 12.61 8.71
N ASN A 562 6.23 12.13 8.40
CA ASN A 562 6.43 10.73 8.04
C ASN A 562 6.51 9.88 9.31
N VAL A 563 5.88 8.72 9.30
CA VAL A 563 5.69 7.89 10.49
C VAL A 563 6.19 6.47 10.28
N ALA A 564 7.04 6.00 11.18
CA ALA A 564 7.36 4.59 11.34
C ALA A 564 6.66 4.01 12.58
N ASN A 565 5.89 2.95 12.37
CA ASN A 565 5.14 2.28 13.44
C ASN A 565 5.69 0.88 13.71
N GLY A 566 6.01 0.62 14.97
CA GLY A 566 6.09 -0.72 15.53
C GLY A 566 4.69 -1.20 15.91
N VAL A 567 4.48 -2.51 15.92
CA VAL A 567 3.19 -3.09 16.33
C VAL A 567 3.28 -3.72 17.71
N ASN A 568 2.15 -3.83 18.41
CA ASN A 568 2.13 -4.41 19.75
C ASN A 568 2.55 -5.89 19.74
N GLY A 569 3.19 -6.30 20.83
CA GLY A 569 3.45 -7.70 21.13
C GLY A 569 2.16 -8.46 21.39
N ALA A 570 2.20 -9.77 21.13
CA ALA A 570 1.11 -10.68 21.38
C ALA A 570 1.07 -11.08 22.85
N ASP A 571 -0.13 -11.15 23.42
CA ASP A 571 -0.34 -11.62 24.78
C ASP A 571 0.07 -13.09 24.94
N GLY A 572 0.71 -13.37 26.07
CA GLY A 572 1.07 -14.69 26.51
C GLY A 572 -0.17 -15.51 26.84
N ARG A 573 -0.15 -16.77 26.43
CA ARG A 573 -1.26 -17.69 26.68
C ARG A 573 -1.32 -18.12 28.14
N ALA A 574 -2.52 -18.22 28.69
CA ALA A 574 -2.71 -18.75 30.03
C ALA A 574 -2.25 -20.21 30.15
N GLY A 575 -1.65 -20.55 31.29
CA GLY A 575 -1.26 -21.91 31.63
C GLY A 575 -2.49 -22.80 31.85
N THR A 576 -2.40 -24.06 31.42
CA THR A 576 -3.43 -25.06 31.69
C THR A 576 -3.06 -25.85 32.95
N SER A 577 -4.05 -26.19 33.77
CA SER A 577 -3.86 -26.97 35.00
C SER A 577 -2.83 -26.35 35.96
N GLY A 578 -1.68 -26.99 36.23
CA GLY A 578 -0.65 -26.45 37.14
C GLY A 578 0.53 -25.78 36.43
N THR A 579 0.41 -25.49 35.13
CA THR A 579 1.51 -24.96 34.33
C THR A 579 1.61 -23.44 34.40
N ARG A 580 2.83 -22.92 34.25
CA ARG A 580 3.11 -21.48 34.17
C ARG A 580 2.47 -20.89 32.91
N GLY A 581 1.95 -19.67 33.01
CA GLY A 581 1.48 -18.90 31.86
C GLY A 581 2.65 -18.49 30.95
N ALA A 582 2.41 -18.43 29.64
CA ALA A 582 3.45 -18.01 28.70
C ALA A 582 3.72 -16.50 28.82
N SER A 583 4.94 -16.07 28.56
CA SER A 583 5.27 -14.66 28.52
C SER A 583 4.63 -13.96 27.31
N GLY A 584 4.32 -12.68 27.45
CA GLY A 584 3.96 -11.83 26.32
C GLY A 584 5.17 -11.57 25.42
N THR A 585 4.95 -11.33 24.13
CA THR A 585 6.06 -10.99 23.22
C THR A 585 6.42 -9.51 23.32
N ARG A 586 7.66 -9.18 22.96
CA ARG A 586 8.12 -7.79 22.88
C ARG A 586 7.30 -7.02 21.84
N GLY A 587 7.04 -5.74 22.07
CA GLY A 587 6.53 -4.85 21.02
C GLY A 587 7.53 -4.63 19.87
N GLY A 588 7.02 -4.45 18.66
CA GLY A 588 7.81 -4.16 17.47
C GLY A 588 8.52 -2.81 17.59
N ALA A 589 9.75 -2.73 17.11
CA ALA A 589 10.51 -1.48 17.08
C ALA A 589 10.02 -0.55 15.96
N ALA A 590 10.29 0.74 16.13
CA ALA A 590 10.14 1.76 15.10
C ALA A 590 11.45 2.54 14.95
N SER A 591 11.91 2.79 13.72
CA SER A 591 13.13 3.56 13.51
C SER A 591 13.10 4.45 12.28
N GLY A 592 13.59 5.69 12.39
CA GLY A 592 13.58 6.65 11.31
C GLY A 592 12.17 7.03 10.90
N GLY A 593 11.55 8.09 11.40
CA GLY A 593 10.25 8.51 10.85
C GLY A 593 10.38 8.96 9.40
N ALA A 594 11.45 9.70 9.06
CA ALA A 594 11.77 10.11 7.70
C ALA A 594 12.72 9.13 7.01
N ILE A 595 13.94 8.97 7.53
CA ILE A 595 15.00 8.18 6.88
C ILE A 595 15.52 7.10 7.83
N CYS A 596 15.66 5.89 7.30
CA CYS A 596 16.30 4.78 7.99
C CYS A 596 17.47 4.31 7.11
N ASN A 597 18.70 4.56 7.56
CA ASN A 597 19.92 4.12 6.90
C ASN A 597 20.42 2.83 7.55
N SER A 598 20.03 1.68 6.99
CA SER A 598 20.49 0.37 7.45
C SER A 598 21.87 -0.03 6.92
N GLY A 599 22.41 0.74 5.97
CA GLY A 599 23.78 0.65 5.49
C GLY A 599 24.03 1.54 4.26
N GLY A 600 25.29 1.79 3.93
CA GLY A 600 25.66 2.68 2.82
C GLY A 600 25.68 4.15 3.24
N SER A 601 25.56 5.09 2.29
CA SER A 601 25.74 6.53 2.56
C SER A 601 24.47 7.35 2.35
N VAL A 602 24.19 8.25 3.29
CA VAL A 602 23.24 9.35 3.14
C VAL A 602 24.00 10.67 3.18
N ALA A 603 23.78 11.54 2.20
CA ALA A 603 24.24 12.92 2.20
C ALA A 603 23.03 13.84 2.03
N ALA A 604 22.78 14.70 3.02
CA ALA A 604 21.70 15.68 2.98
C ALA A 604 22.25 17.09 3.06
N THR A 605 21.82 17.98 2.16
CA THR A 605 22.23 19.39 2.17
C THR A 605 21.05 20.32 1.93
N ASN A 606 20.94 21.41 2.71
CA ASN A 606 19.83 22.36 2.62
C ASN A 606 18.46 21.65 2.71
N CYS A 607 18.29 20.76 3.68
CA CYS A 607 17.07 19.97 3.85
C CYS A 607 16.37 20.27 5.18
N THR A 608 15.05 20.19 5.17
CA THR A 608 14.20 20.33 6.37
C THR A 608 13.56 19.01 6.75
N PHE A 609 13.69 18.59 8.01
CA PHE A 609 13.03 17.42 8.59
C PHE A 609 12.14 17.90 9.73
N ASP A 610 10.83 17.85 9.55
CA ASP A 610 9.89 18.41 10.53
C ASP A 610 8.77 17.43 10.92
N SER A 611 8.48 17.30 12.22
CA SER A 611 7.32 16.54 12.70
C SER A 611 7.27 15.06 12.26
N ASN A 612 8.41 14.42 11.99
CA ASN A 612 8.50 12.99 11.69
C ASN A 612 8.52 12.18 12.99
N MET A 613 7.98 10.97 12.96
CA MET A 613 7.77 10.17 14.17
C MET A 613 8.20 8.70 14.00
N ALA A 614 8.92 8.19 14.99
CA ALA A 614 9.16 6.75 15.17
C ALA A 614 8.42 6.28 16.43
N ALA A 615 7.29 5.60 16.25
CA ALA A 615 6.42 5.15 17.34
C ALA A 615 6.45 3.62 17.47
N ALA A 616 7.08 3.11 18.53
CA ALA A 616 7.22 1.68 18.75
C ALA A 616 5.99 1.05 19.39
N GLY A 617 5.84 -0.26 19.22
CA GLY A 617 4.73 -1.03 19.77
C GLY A 617 4.90 -1.37 21.25
N ASN A 618 3.79 -1.51 21.97
CA ASN A 618 3.79 -1.96 23.36
C ASN A 618 4.13 -3.45 23.47
N GLY A 619 4.66 -3.88 24.61
CA GLY A 619 4.81 -5.30 24.92
C GLY A 619 3.47 -5.99 25.16
N GLY A 620 3.38 -7.27 24.80
CA GLY A 620 2.21 -8.10 25.09
C GLY A 620 2.14 -8.44 26.58
N ASN A 621 0.95 -8.64 27.12
CA ASN A 621 0.77 -9.04 28.52
C ASN A 621 1.19 -10.50 28.74
N GLY A 622 1.60 -10.85 29.95
CA GLY A 622 1.87 -12.22 30.35
C GLY A 622 0.59 -13.04 30.56
N GLY A 623 0.61 -14.32 30.21
CA GLY A 623 -0.52 -15.21 30.43
C GLY A 623 -0.72 -15.55 31.91
N GLY A 624 -1.96 -15.67 32.36
CA GLY A 624 -2.25 -16.13 33.72
C GLY A 624 -1.73 -17.56 33.96
N GLY A 625 -1.24 -17.84 35.16
CA GLY A 625 -0.85 -19.19 35.56
C GLY A 625 -2.07 -20.13 35.69
N GLY A 626 -1.85 -21.42 35.46
CA GLY A 626 -2.92 -22.41 35.61
C GLY A 626 -3.35 -22.58 37.07
N SER A 627 -4.64 -22.86 37.33
CA SER A 627 -5.23 -22.87 38.68
C SER A 627 -5.32 -24.23 39.37
N ALA A 628 -4.85 -25.33 38.75
CA ALA A 628 -4.99 -26.67 39.32
C ALA A 628 -3.80 -27.08 40.20
N GLY A 629 -4.09 -27.82 41.28
CA GLY A 629 -3.08 -28.28 42.24
C GLY A 629 -2.45 -27.12 43.02
N PHE A 630 -1.11 -27.05 43.03
CA PHE A 630 -0.40 -25.88 43.55
C PHE A 630 -0.48 -24.67 42.60
N GLY A 631 -1.01 -24.84 41.39
CA GLY A 631 -1.06 -23.80 40.36
C GLY A 631 0.29 -23.53 39.70
N GLY A 632 0.24 -22.81 38.59
CA GLY A 632 1.41 -22.27 37.91
C GLY A 632 1.60 -20.78 38.17
N ASP A 633 2.83 -20.31 38.04
CA ASP A 633 3.15 -18.88 38.02
C ASP A 633 2.50 -18.19 36.81
N GLY A 634 2.24 -16.89 36.93
CA GLY A 634 1.95 -16.05 35.77
C GLY A 634 3.16 -15.93 34.84
N GLY A 635 2.90 -15.75 33.55
CA GLY A 635 3.93 -15.40 32.57
C GLY A 635 4.34 -13.94 32.70
N ASP A 636 5.58 -13.62 32.33
CA ASP A 636 6.05 -12.24 32.36
C ASP A 636 5.44 -11.43 31.20
N GLY A 637 5.23 -10.13 31.42
CA GLY A 637 4.88 -9.19 30.37
C GLY A 637 6.05 -8.96 29.42
N GLY A 638 5.76 -8.78 28.14
CA GLY A 638 6.76 -8.47 27.12
C GLY A 638 7.28 -7.03 27.28
N ASN A 639 8.52 -6.79 26.87
CA ASN A 639 9.07 -5.43 26.88
C ASN A 639 8.41 -4.58 25.78
N GLY A 640 8.38 -3.26 25.97
CA GLY A 640 8.08 -2.33 24.89
C GLY A 640 9.11 -2.38 23.75
N GLY A 641 8.67 -2.05 22.54
CA GLY A 641 9.55 -1.82 21.40
C GLY A 641 10.35 -0.52 21.56
N ALA A 642 11.53 -0.44 20.96
CA ALA A 642 12.31 0.79 20.94
C ALA A 642 11.86 1.69 19.78
N GLY A 643 11.69 2.99 20.05
CA GLY A 643 11.46 4.03 19.05
C GLY A 643 12.73 4.86 18.91
N SER A 644 13.38 4.85 17.74
CA SER A 644 14.71 5.45 17.58
C SER A 644 14.78 6.33 16.33
N GLY A 645 15.24 7.58 16.45
CA GLY A 645 15.44 8.44 15.29
C GLY A 645 14.10 8.92 14.71
N GLY A 646 13.42 9.86 15.35
CA GLY A 646 12.12 10.35 14.88
C GLY A 646 12.20 10.95 13.47
N ALA A 647 13.29 11.62 13.10
CA ALA A 647 13.61 11.91 11.69
C ALA A 647 14.53 10.84 11.09
N ILE A 648 15.74 10.68 11.60
CA ILE A 648 16.79 9.87 10.98
C ILE A 648 17.30 8.80 11.94
N TRP A 649 17.31 7.56 11.48
CA TRP A 649 18.00 6.47 12.17
C TRP A 649 19.17 5.95 11.33
N ASN A 650 20.32 5.73 11.98
CA ASN A 650 21.51 5.15 11.36
C ASN A 650 21.94 3.84 12.02
N ALA A 651 22.13 2.80 11.22
CA ALA A 651 22.73 1.54 11.65
C ALA A 651 24.26 1.61 11.70
N ASP A 652 24.86 0.59 12.31
CA ASP A 652 26.32 0.43 12.48
C ASP A 652 27.12 0.51 11.15
N ASN A 653 26.54 -0.02 10.07
CA ASN A 653 27.18 -0.03 8.74
C ASN A 653 26.74 1.15 7.84
N GLY A 654 26.02 2.13 8.40
CA GLY A 654 25.55 3.31 7.71
C GLY A 654 26.42 4.53 7.98
N THR A 655 26.57 5.40 6.98
CA THR A 655 27.20 6.72 7.09
C THR A 655 26.20 7.81 6.75
N ASN A 656 26.10 8.85 7.58
CA ASN A 656 25.32 10.05 7.26
C ASN A 656 26.19 11.31 7.36
N VAL A 657 26.02 12.20 6.39
CA VAL A 657 26.60 13.55 6.41
C VAL A 657 25.48 14.55 6.16
N LEU A 658 25.27 15.45 7.11
CA LEU A 658 24.24 16.48 7.05
C LEU A 658 24.91 17.86 7.08
N VAL A 659 24.58 18.68 6.09
CA VAL A 659 25.13 20.04 5.94
C VAL A 659 24.00 21.02 5.74
N ASN A 660 23.94 22.08 6.54
CA ASN A 660 22.89 23.10 6.40
C ASN A 660 21.47 22.49 6.46
N CYS A 661 21.24 21.56 7.39
CA CYS A 661 19.91 20.97 7.61
C CYS A 661 19.20 21.60 8.80
N THR A 662 17.86 21.61 8.76
CA THR A 662 17.02 21.99 9.91
C THR A 662 16.17 20.79 10.31
N ILE A 663 16.34 20.30 11.54
CA ILE A 663 15.67 19.10 12.07
C ILE A 663 14.85 19.52 13.29
N THR A 664 13.54 19.65 13.14
CA THR A 664 12.65 20.22 14.16
C THR A 664 11.41 19.38 14.44
N GLY A 665 10.89 19.40 15.67
CA GLY A 665 9.57 18.82 15.97
C GLY A 665 9.47 17.29 15.82
N ASN A 666 10.59 16.59 15.60
CA ASN A 666 10.60 15.15 15.35
C ASN A 666 10.60 14.37 16.67
N GLU A 667 9.96 13.20 16.68
CA GLU A 667 9.61 12.47 17.91
C GLU A 667 9.96 10.99 17.85
N ALA A 668 10.57 10.47 18.92
CA ALA A 668 10.90 9.04 19.06
C ALA A 668 10.24 8.48 20.33
N LEU A 669 9.25 7.61 20.15
CA LEU A 669 8.42 7.05 21.21
C LEU A 669 8.70 5.55 21.41
N GLY A 670 9.24 5.23 22.59
CA GLY A 670 9.33 3.85 23.06
C GLY A 670 7.97 3.28 23.47
N GLY A 671 7.73 2.01 23.19
CA GLY A 671 6.48 1.34 23.58
C GLY A 671 6.42 1.10 25.08
N LEU A 672 5.22 1.01 25.64
CA LEU A 672 5.02 0.58 27.02
C LEU A 672 5.35 -0.90 27.19
N GLY A 673 5.76 -1.30 28.38
CA GLY A 673 5.88 -2.72 28.72
C GLY A 673 4.50 -3.35 28.95
N GLY A 674 4.39 -4.65 28.66
CA GLY A 674 3.20 -5.44 28.95
C GLY A 674 3.10 -5.78 30.43
N SER A 675 1.87 -5.97 30.92
CA SER A 675 1.66 -6.37 32.32
C SER A 675 2.00 -7.85 32.55
N GLY A 676 2.48 -8.20 33.74
CA GLY A 676 2.71 -9.58 34.16
C GLY A 676 1.40 -10.34 34.37
N GLY A 677 1.40 -11.62 34.03
CA GLY A 677 0.24 -12.49 34.20
C GLY A 677 -0.10 -12.76 35.67
N THR A 678 -1.38 -12.98 35.96
CA THR A 678 -1.82 -13.32 37.32
C THR A 678 -1.31 -14.70 37.76
N ALA A 679 -1.00 -14.87 39.05
CA ALA A 679 -0.74 -16.18 39.63
C ALA A 679 -1.95 -17.11 39.50
N GLY A 680 -1.74 -18.41 39.25
CA GLY A 680 -2.85 -19.37 39.14
C GLY A 680 -3.50 -19.74 40.47
N THR A 681 -2.76 -19.60 41.58
CA THR A 681 -3.24 -19.83 42.96
C THR A 681 -2.57 -18.84 43.92
N SER A 682 -2.94 -18.86 45.21
CA SER A 682 -2.32 -18.04 46.25
C SER A 682 -0.88 -18.44 46.63
N VAL A 683 -0.41 -19.61 46.20
CA VAL A 683 0.97 -20.08 46.46
C VAL A 683 1.89 -19.91 45.24
N ALA A 684 1.32 -19.68 44.06
CA ALA A 684 2.06 -19.33 42.85
C ALA A 684 2.39 -17.83 42.81
N LYS A 685 3.35 -17.44 41.96
CA LYS A 685 3.75 -16.03 41.81
C LYS A 685 3.10 -15.40 40.56
N PRO A 686 2.71 -14.11 40.62
CA PRO A 686 2.41 -13.38 39.40
C PRO A 686 3.68 -13.21 38.57
N GLY A 687 3.51 -13.00 37.26
CA GLY A 687 4.61 -12.63 36.38
C GLY A 687 5.08 -11.20 36.63
N HIS A 688 6.27 -10.88 36.14
CA HIS A 688 6.81 -9.53 36.18
C HIS A 688 6.29 -8.69 35.01
N ASP A 689 6.04 -7.40 35.24
CA ASP A 689 5.77 -6.45 34.17
C ASP A 689 7.02 -6.28 33.29
N GLY A 690 6.81 -6.17 31.99
CA GLY A 690 7.87 -5.83 31.07
C GLY A 690 8.33 -4.37 31.26
N PRO A 691 9.61 -4.05 31.07
CA PRO A 691 10.05 -2.66 30.97
C PRO A 691 9.48 -1.99 29.71
N ALA A 692 9.26 -0.68 29.79
CA ALA A 692 9.04 0.15 28.61
C ALA A 692 10.26 0.13 27.69
N GLY A 693 10.02 0.25 26.40
CA GLY A 693 11.04 0.47 25.41
C GLY A 693 11.61 1.89 25.48
N VAL A 694 12.81 2.06 24.95
CA VAL A 694 13.48 3.35 24.89
C VAL A 694 12.90 4.18 23.74
N GLY A 695 12.68 5.47 23.99
CA GLY A 695 12.50 6.49 22.94
C GLY A 695 13.76 7.36 22.89
N ASP A 696 14.53 7.31 21.80
CA ASP A 696 15.82 8.00 21.69
C ASP A 696 16.02 8.68 20.33
N GLY A 697 16.58 9.90 20.37
CA GLY A 697 16.86 10.71 19.20
C GLY A 697 15.60 11.08 18.43
N GLY A 698 14.72 11.89 19.00
CA GLY A 698 13.59 12.49 18.29
C GLY A 698 14.00 13.09 16.95
N GLY A 699 15.13 13.80 16.88
CA GLY A 699 15.76 14.14 15.60
C GLY A 699 16.53 12.97 14.99
N ILE A 700 17.72 12.67 15.54
CA ILE A 700 18.64 11.67 14.99
C ILE A 700 19.00 10.61 16.04
N ALA A 701 18.89 9.33 15.69
CA ALA A 701 19.48 8.26 16.49
C ALA A 701 20.55 7.52 15.69
N ASN A 702 21.69 7.25 16.33
CA ASN A 702 22.80 6.52 15.75
C ASN A 702 23.14 5.27 16.57
N GLY A 703 23.17 4.10 15.90
CA GLY A 703 23.62 2.85 16.51
C GLY A 703 25.11 2.86 16.81
N SER A 704 25.95 2.89 15.76
CA SER A 704 27.41 3.07 15.88
C SER A 704 28.12 3.48 14.59
N GLY A 705 27.39 3.71 13.51
CA GLY A 705 27.99 4.12 12.23
C GLY A 705 28.39 5.61 12.22
N PRO A 706 29.20 6.09 11.26
CA PRO A 706 29.59 7.49 11.24
C PRO A 706 28.40 8.42 10.93
N VAL A 707 28.15 9.39 11.81
CA VAL A 707 27.20 10.49 11.55
C VAL A 707 27.94 11.80 11.75
N THR A 708 28.00 12.64 10.72
CA THR A 708 28.63 13.97 10.78
C THR A 708 27.61 15.05 10.51
N LEU A 709 27.57 16.05 11.40
CA LEU A 709 26.74 17.23 11.25
C LEU A 709 27.65 18.45 11.05
N GLU A 710 27.30 19.34 10.12
CA GLU A 710 27.91 20.65 10.00
C GLU A 710 26.85 21.68 9.61
N ASN A 711 26.94 22.90 10.14
CA ASN A 711 25.94 23.95 9.90
C ASN A 711 24.48 23.47 10.12
N THR A 712 24.22 22.54 11.03
CA THR A 712 22.90 21.89 11.16
C THR A 712 22.22 22.30 12.46
N VAL A 713 20.91 22.58 12.37
CA VAL A 713 20.07 22.90 13.53
C VAL A 713 19.25 21.66 13.93
N LEU A 714 19.27 21.34 15.22
CA LEU A 714 18.38 20.37 15.84
C LEU A 714 17.59 21.06 16.95
N GLY A 715 16.28 20.83 17.03
CA GLY A 715 15.52 21.37 18.14
C GLY A 715 14.06 21.01 18.18
N TYR A 716 13.39 21.45 19.25
CA TYR A 716 11.95 21.29 19.44
C TYR A 716 11.45 19.84 19.36
N SER A 717 12.31 18.83 19.58
CA SER A 717 11.89 17.43 19.67
C SER A 717 11.02 17.19 20.91
N PRO A 718 9.75 16.78 20.77
CA PRO A 718 8.86 16.59 21.92
C PRO A 718 9.31 15.47 22.86
N ASP A 719 9.77 14.35 22.28
CA ASP A 719 10.24 13.16 22.99
C ASP A 719 11.48 12.56 22.30
N GLY A 720 12.32 11.89 23.10
CA GLY A 720 13.56 11.24 22.65
C GLY A 720 14.79 12.17 22.58
N GLY A 721 14.64 13.48 22.76
CA GLY A 721 15.71 14.48 22.63
C GLY A 721 16.15 14.73 21.19
N ASN A 722 16.97 15.74 20.94
CA ASN A 722 17.34 16.14 19.58
C ASN A 722 18.18 15.09 18.84
N ALA A 723 19.08 14.43 19.55
CA ALA A 723 19.83 13.31 19.02
C ALA A 723 20.31 12.31 20.09
N ALA A 724 20.65 11.10 19.66
CA ALA A 724 21.20 10.02 20.49
C ALA A 724 22.29 9.23 19.75
N GLY A 725 23.23 8.67 20.51
CA GLY A 725 24.39 7.94 20.00
C GLY A 725 25.57 8.85 19.64
N ASP A 726 26.66 8.23 19.16
CA ASP A 726 27.89 8.94 18.83
C ASP A 726 27.72 9.76 17.56
N ILE A 727 27.83 11.08 17.63
CA ILE A 727 27.70 11.98 16.49
C ILE A 727 28.92 12.88 16.42
N VAL A 728 29.50 12.99 15.23
CA VAL A 728 30.63 13.87 14.94
C VAL A 728 30.12 15.28 14.69
N ASP A 729 30.49 16.18 15.58
CA ASP A 729 30.26 17.62 15.43
C ASP A 729 31.35 18.23 14.53
N GLY A 730 31.02 18.41 13.24
CA GLY A 730 31.86 19.05 12.24
C GLY A 730 32.01 20.56 12.42
N GLY A 731 31.18 21.18 13.28
CA GLY A 731 31.21 22.60 13.59
C GLY A 731 29.93 23.34 13.22
N ASN A 732 29.71 24.48 13.90
CA ASN A 732 28.59 25.40 13.71
C ASN A 732 27.21 24.74 13.73
N ASN A 733 27.04 23.70 14.55
CA ASN A 733 25.75 23.06 14.79
C ASN A 733 25.03 23.69 15.98
N LEU A 734 23.71 23.66 15.98
CA LEU A 734 22.87 24.18 17.06
C LEU A 734 21.96 23.09 17.64
N SER A 735 21.85 23.02 18.96
CA SER A 735 20.89 22.16 19.68
C SER A 735 20.25 22.92 20.85
N ASP A 736 18.92 22.89 20.96
CA ASP A 736 18.17 23.48 22.07
C ASP A 736 18.08 22.60 23.33
N ASP A 737 18.74 21.45 23.33
CA ASP A 737 18.83 20.54 24.46
C ASP A 737 20.26 20.05 24.73
N ALA A 738 20.40 19.11 25.68
CA ALA A 738 21.67 18.49 26.07
C ALA A 738 21.79 17.02 25.64
N SER A 739 20.95 16.54 24.71
CA SER A 739 20.96 15.13 24.32
C SER A 739 22.19 14.78 23.46
N ILE A 740 22.84 15.78 22.86
CA ILE A 740 24.06 15.68 22.07
C ILE A 740 25.16 16.61 22.60
N ALA A 741 26.39 16.10 22.67
CA ALA A 741 27.56 16.88 23.02
C ALA A 741 28.15 17.58 21.79
N LEU A 742 27.84 18.86 21.62
CA LEU A 742 28.42 19.71 20.58
C LEU A 742 29.75 20.31 21.07
N THR A 743 30.86 19.86 20.48
CA THR A 743 32.24 20.22 20.87
C THR A 743 33.06 20.83 19.73
N GLY A 744 32.50 20.85 18.52
CA GLY A 744 33.09 21.42 17.33
C GLY A 744 33.13 22.95 17.38
N PRO A 745 34.04 23.59 16.63
CA PRO A 745 34.14 25.05 16.59
C PRO A 745 32.83 25.69 16.14
N GLY A 746 32.40 26.74 16.86
CA GLY A 746 31.20 27.50 16.53
C GLY A 746 29.87 26.82 16.86
N SER A 747 29.88 25.53 17.25
CA SER A 747 28.68 24.82 17.66
C SER A 747 28.20 25.26 19.04
N LEU A 748 26.87 25.30 19.23
CA LEU A 748 26.22 25.66 20.49
C LEU A 748 25.12 24.65 20.84
N GLY A 749 25.26 23.97 21.98
CA GLY A 749 24.22 23.11 22.54
C GLY A 749 23.91 23.52 23.97
N SER A 750 22.64 23.76 24.30
CA SER A 750 22.20 24.04 25.68
C SER A 750 20.70 23.89 25.84
N THR A 751 20.25 23.38 27.00
CA THR A 751 18.82 23.28 27.38
C THR A 751 18.08 24.62 27.50
N ASN A 752 18.77 25.76 27.33
CA ASN A 752 18.18 27.10 27.35
C ASN A 752 18.43 27.87 26.03
N LEU A 753 18.91 27.20 24.98
CA LEU A 753 19.15 27.86 23.70
C LEU A 753 17.83 28.06 22.95
N ASP A 754 17.34 29.29 22.89
CA ASP A 754 16.17 29.62 22.05
C ASP A 754 16.61 29.80 20.59
N LEU A 755 16.27 28.83 19.74
CA LEU A 755 16.60 28.83 18.31
C LEU A 755 15.83 29.87 17.51
N LYS A 756 14.68 30.34 18.02
CA LYS A 756 13.83 31.37 17.39
C LYS A 756 13.39 31.02 15.96
N LEU A 757 13.00 29.77 15.74
CA LEU A 757 12.47 29.31 14.46
C LEU A 757 10.94 29.40 14.42
N GLY A 758 10.39 29.51 13.20
CA GLY A 758 8.96 29.44 12.94
C GLY A 758 8.45 28.02 12.74
N LEU A 759 7.22 27.91 12.25
CA LEU A 759 6.64 26.64 11.84
C LEU A 759 6.97 26.33 10.37
N LEU A 760 7.03 25.05 10.02
CA LEU A 760 7.11 24.61 8.63
C LEU A 760 6.00 25.24 7.79
N GLY A 761 6.36 25.79 6.64
CA GLY A 761 5.40 26.41 5.73
C GLY A 761 6.01 26.83 4.41
N ASP A 762 5.18 27.45 3.57
CA ASP A 762 5.63 28.05 2.32
C ASP A 762 6.22 29.44 2.58
N TYR A 763 7.55 29.53 2.51
CA TYR A 763 8.30 30.79 2.63
C TYR A 763 9.06 31.10 1.33
N GLY A 764 8.53 30.63 0.20
CA GLY A 764 9.18 30.66 -1.10
C GLY A 764 10.06 29.44 -1.36
N GLY A 765 10.48 29.28 -2.62
CA GLY A 765 11.23 28.11 -3.06
C GLY A 765 10.34 26.93 -3.47
N PRO A 766 10.95 25.78 -3.80
CA PRO A 766 10.24 24.62 -4.35
C PRO A 766 9.66 23.68 -3.29
N THR A 767 10.11 23.80 -2.03
CA THR A 767 9.68 22.95 -0.92
C THR A 767 9.42 23.81 0.33
N TRP A 768 8.55 23.32 1.24
CA TRP A 768 8.29 24.03 2.50
C TRP A 768 9.53 24.05 3.39
N THR A 769 9.74 25.17 4.10
CA THR A 769 10.91 25.40 4.95
C THR A 769 10.50 25.85 6.34
N VAL A 770 11.42 25.72 7.30
CA VAL A 770 11.29 26.30 8.65
C VAL A 770 12.05 27.63 8.67
N PRO A 771 11.40 28.78 8.92
CA PRO A 771 12.04 30.08 8.82
C PRO A 771 12.74 30.46 10.12
N ILE A 772 13.75 31.33 10.03
CA ILE A 772 14.30 32.05 11.18
C ILE A 772 13.43 33.30 11.41
N LEU A 773 12.94 33.51 12.64
CA LEU A 773 11.99 34.58 12.92
C LEU A 773 12.65 35.92 13.27
N PHE A 774 13.82 35.89 13.89
CA PHE A 774 14.44 37.08 14.46
C PHE A 774 15.93 37.14 14.16
N ALA A 775 16.44 38.36 13.92
CA ALA A 775 17.84 38.62 13.59
C ALA A 775 18.82 38.28 14.73
N ASP A 776 18.33 38.13 15.96
CA ASP A 776 19.08 37.73 17.14
C ASP A 776 18.92 36.22 17.45
N SER A 777 18.48 35.43 16.47
CA SER A 777 18.56 33.98 16.52
C SER A 777 20.02 33.52 16.56
N PRO A 778 20.35 32.46 17.31
CA PRO A 778 21.68 31.87 17.31
C PRO A 778 22.09 31.29 15.94
N ALA A 779 21.15 31.10 15.01
CA ALA A 779 21.45 30.61 13.66
C ALA A 779 22.01 31.70 12.74
N VAL A 780 21.70 32.97 13.01
CA VAL A 780 21.96 34.09 12.11
C VAL A 780 23.46 34.42 12.04
N ASN A 781 24.04 34.34 10.85
CA ASN A 781 25.42 34.60 10.49
C ASN A 781 26.43 33.76 11.31
N ARG A 782 26.10 32.50 11.60
CA ARG A 782 26.92 31.59 12.42
C ARG A 782 27.42 30.35 11.70
N GLY A 783 27.03 30.13 10.45
CA GLY A 783 27.49 29.00 9.64
C GLY A 783 28.91 29.17 9.10
N ASN A 784 29.50 28.04 8.73
CA ASN A 784 30.75 27.97 7.98
C ASN A 784 30.48 28.06 6.47
N ASP A 785 30.91 29.16 5.86
CA ASP A 785 30.77 29.41 4.41
C ASP A 785 31.55 28.43 3.53
N LEU A 786 32.56 27.74 4.06
CA LEU A 786 33.38 26.81 3.27
C LEU A 786 32.62 25.53 2.87
N VAL A 787 31.57 25.18 3.62
CA VAL A 787 30.75 23.99 3.36
C VAL A 787 29.32 24.34 2.94
N ALA A 788 28.87 25.56 3.22
CA ALA A 788 27.55 26.01 2.83
C ALA A 788 27.46 26.23 1.30
N PRO A 789 26.41 25.74 0.64
CA PRO A 789 26.10 26.17 -0.72
C PRO A 789 25.83 27.67 -0.76
N ASN A 790 26.01 28.29 -1.93
CA ASN A 790 25.77 29.73 -2.13
C ASN A 790 24.29 30.14 -2.01
N VAL A 791 23.39 29.17 -1.88
CA VAL A 791 21.95 29.36 -1.70
C VAL A 791 21.43 28.50 -0.55
N ASP A 792 20.29 28.89 0.02
CA ASP A 792 19.54 28.11 1.01
C ASP A 792 18.55 27.13 0.34
N GLN A 793 17.73 26.42 1.13
CA GLN A 793 16.75 25.46 0.63
C GLN A 793 15.76 26.05 -0.41
N ARG A 794 15.49 27.34 -0.32
CA ARG A 794 14.53 28.04 -1.18
C ARG A 794 15.16 28.54 -2.47
N HIS A 795 16.44 28.21 -2.68
CA HIS A 795 17.30 28.77 -3.72
C HIS A 795 17.52 30.28 -3.57
N GLN A 796 17.37 30.82 -2.36
CA GLN A 796 17.73 32.21 -2.06
C GLN A 796 19.21 32.31 -1.76
N ALA A 797 19.88 33.33 -2.30
CA ALA A 797 21.31 33.54 -2.05
C ALA A 797 21.59 33.78 -0.57
N ARG A 798 22.68 33.19 -0.06
CA ARG A 798 23.18 33.49 1.28
C ARG A 798 23.82 34.88 1.30
N VAL A 799 23.53 35.69 2.32
CA VAL A 799 23.90 37.10 2.38
C VAL A 799 24.74 37.36 3.63
N GLY A 800 26.04 37.60 3.43
CA GLY A 800 26.99 37.66 4.53
C GLY A 800 27.47 36.25 4.91
N PRO A 801 27.98 36.06 6.14
CA PRO A 801 28.19 34.72 6.69
C PRO A 801 26.90 33.91 6.65
N SER A 802 26.98 32.68 6.17
CA SER A 802 25.84 31.79 6.03
C SER A 802 25.13 31.57 7.36
N ASP A 803 23.82 31.44 7.32
CA ASP A 803 23.06 30.98 8.49
C ASP A 803 23.19 29.48 8.71
N VAL A 804 23.12 29.07 9.98
CA VAL A 804 23.05 27.65 10.37
C VAL A 804 21.67 27.10 9.99
N GLY A 805 21.66 25.95 9.34
CA GLY A 805 20.45 25.27 8.89
C GLY A 805 20.09 25.55 7.43
N ALA A 806 18.88 25.14 7.08
CA ALA A 806 18.39 25.11 5.70
C ALA A 806 17.85 26.45 5.19
N PHE A 807 17.75 27.46 6.05
CA PHE A 807 17.11 28.74 5.76
C PHE A 807 18.11 29.89 5.97
N GLU A 808 18.13 30.83 5.03
CA GLU A 808 18.85 32.10 5.18
C GLU A 808 17.90 33.21 5.63
N PHE A 809 18.19 33.82 6.77
CA PHE A 809 17.53 35.00 7.28
C PHE A 809 17.93 36.23 6.46
N LEU A 810 17.00 36.64 5.61
CA LEU A 810 17.01 37.99 5.06
C LEU A 810 16.27 38.88 6.06
N SER A 811 16.89 39.98 6.49
CA SER A 811 16.22 40.96 7.34
C SER A 811 14.89 41.34 6.70
N SER A 812 13.80 40.89 7.30
CA SER A 812 12.48 40.94 6.66
C SER A 812 12.06 42.39 6.45
N VAL A 813 11.76 42.71 5.20
CA VAL A 813 11.15 43.98 4.82
C VAL A 813 9.66 43.89 5.14
N ILE A 814 9.27 44.37 6.32
CA ILE A 814 7.87 44.32 6.77
C ILE A 814 7.14 45.61 6.37
N LEU A 815 6.15 45.50 5.49
CA LEU A 815 5.15 46.54 5.28
C LEU A 815 3.97 46.34 6.24
N THR A 816 3.94 47.15 7.30
CA THR A 816 2.84 47.19 8.27
C THR A 816 1.67 47.99 7.71
N ILE A 817 0.45 47.46 7.82
CA ILE A 817 -0.79 48.16 7.44
C ILE A 817 -1.68 48.31 8.67
N LYS A 818 -1.98 49.54 9.07
CA LYS A 818 -2.83 49.84 10.23
C LYS A 818 -3.98 50.78 9.85
N ARG A 819 -5.20 50.35 10.12
CA ARG A 819 -6.39 51.21 10.00
C ARG A 819 -6.51 52.15 11.21
N GLN A 820 -6.80 53.41 10.93
CA GLN A 820 -7.21 54.46 11.85
C GLN A 820 -8.62 54.95 11.44
N PRO A 821 -9.34 55.73 12.28
CA PRO A 821 -10.75 56.07 12.04
C PRO A 821 -11.05 56.55 10.61
N ASN A 822 -10.20 57.41 10.04
CA ASN A 822 -10.37 57.98 8.70
C ASN A 822 -9.18 57.75 7.76
N THR A 823 -8.18 56.95 8.17
CA THR A 823 -6.96 56.71 7.36
C THR A 823 -6.45 55.28 7.45
N VAL A 824 -5.73 54.84 6.43
CA VAL A 824 -4.89 53.65 6.44
C VAL A 824 -3.44 54.12 6.47
N VAL A 825 -2.70 53.66 7.47
CA VAL A 825 -1.28 53.92 7.67
C VAL A 825 -0.50 52.71 7.19
N LEU A 826 0.40 52.93 6.23
CA LEU A 826 1.32 51.95 5.69
C LEU A 826 2.71 52.33 6.19
N SER A 827 3.47 51.41 6.78
CA SER A 827 4.81 51.73 7.27
C SER A 827 5.80 50.59 7.15
N TRP A 828 7.08 50.92 6.95
CA TRP A 828 8.19 49.97 6.92
C TRP A 828 9.45 50.61 7.51
N ASP A 829 10.48 49.81 7.79
CA ASP A 829 11.69 50.29 8.46
C ASP A 829 12.43 51.36 7.63
N SER A 830 12.81 52.47 8.28
CA SER A 830 13.51 53.60 7.65
C SER A 830 14.94 53.29 7.18
N THR A 831 15.53 52.19 7.64
CA THR A 831 16.82 51.68 7.15
C THR A 831 16.71 51.08 5.74
N LEU A 832 15.51 50.72 5.30
CA LEU A 832 15.21 50.14 3.99
C LEU A 832 14.96 51.24 2.94
N VAL A 833 15.91 52.16 2.78
CA VAL A 833 15.79 53.36 1.93
C VAL A 833 15.62 53.09 0.44
N GLU A 834 16.03 51.91 -0.02
CA GLU A 834 15.95 51.51 -1.43
C GLU A 834 14.55 51.04 -1.82
N TYR A 835 13.73 50.63 -0.86
CA TYR A 835 12.40 50.10 -1.12
C TYR A 835 11.39 51.21 -1.39
N GLN A 836 10.51 50.98 -2.37
CA GLN A 836 9.45 51.90 -2.76
C GLN A 836 8.07 51.27 -2.63
N LEU A 837 7.06 52.07 -2.26
CA LEU A 837 5.70 51.59 -2.09
C LEU A 837 4.89 51.78 -3.38
N GLN A 838 4.21 50.74 -3.83
CA GLN A 838 3.27 50.79 -4.95
C GLN A 838 1.86 50.42 -4.53
N SER A 839 0.86 50.91 -5.28
CA SER A 839 -0.54 50.52 -5.11
C SER A 839 -1.24 50.17 -6.42
N SER A 840 -2.27 49.33 -6.32
CA SER A 840 -3.14 48.91 -7.43
C SER A 840 -4.61 48.82 -6.96
N PRO A 841 -5.60 49.17 -7.81
CA PRO A 841 -7.02 48.99 -7.50
C PRO A 841 -7.52 47.53 -7.62
N ASN A 842 -6.77 46.61 -8.25
CA ASN A 842 -7.16 45.21 -8.45
C ASN A 842 -5.95 44.24 -8.54
N LEU A 843 -6.22 42.93 -8.36
CA LEU A 843 -5.27 41.84 -8.58
C LEU A 843 -5.85 40.82 -9.60
N PRO A 844 -5.04 40.29 -10.54
CA PRO A 844 -3.70 40.73 -10.93
C PRO A 844 -3.78 41.97 -11.84
N SER A 845 -3.11 43.06 -11.47
CA SER A 845 -2.96 44.25 -12.30
C SER A 845 -1.56 44.34 -12.88
N THR A 846 -1.46 44.66 -14.17
CA THR A 846 -0.19 45.02 -14.84
C THR A 846 0.22 46.48 -14.56
N ASN A 847 -0.69 47.31 -14.03
CA ASN A 847 -0.47 48.74 -13.80
C ASN A 847 -0.40 49.03 -12.29
N TRP A 848 0.81 48.94 -11.74
CA TRP A 848 1.13 49.38 -10.36
C TRP A 848 1.61 50.83 -10.38
N THR A 849 1.08 51.66 -9.48
CA THR A 849 1.47 53.08 -9.38
C THR A 849 2.31 53.30 -8.12
N PHE A 850 3.46 53.95 -8.28
CA PHE A 850 4.30 54.37 -7.14
C PHE A 850 3.60 55.43 -6.30
N LEU A 851 3.63 55.25 -4.98
CA LEU A 851 3.16 56.22 -4.02
C LEU A 851 4.33 57.15 -3.66
N THR A 852 4.12 58.45 -3.86
CA THR A 852 5.13 59.48 -3.62
C THR A 852 4.93 60.23 -2.30
N ASN A 853 3.84 59.94 -1.58
CA ASN A 853 3.49 60.57 -0.31
C ASN A 853 4.15 59.90 0.91
N THR A 854 5.38 59.39 0.75
CA THR A 854 6.16 58.75 1.81
C THR A 854 6.90 59.79 2.65
N PHE A 855 6.82 59.68 3.97
CA PHE A 855 7.57 60.51 4.92
C PHE A 855 8.05 59.67 6.11
N VAL A 856 9.08 60.13 6.83
CA VAL A 856 9.67 59.39 7.94
C VAL A 856 9.05 59.82 9.28
N VAL A 857 8.64 58.86 10.10
CA VAL A 857 8.18 59.06 11.48
C VAL A 857 8.92 58.08 12.39
N GLY A 858 9.79 58.57 13.26
CA GLY A 858 10.66 57.71 14.07
C GLY A 858 11.60 56.89 13.19
N SER A 859 11.67 55.58 13.42
CA SER A 859 12.46 54.63 12.62
C SER A 859 11.68 54.00 11.46
N GLN A 860 10.58 54.61 11.00
CA GLN A 860 9.76 54.07 9.92
C GLN A 860 9.51 55.08 8.80
N PHE A 861 9.55 54.61 7.56
CA PHE A 861 8.83 55.25 6.46
C PHE A 861 7.33 55.02 6.64
N VAL A 862 6.53 56.05 6.37
CA VAL A 862 5.08 56.07 6.57
C VAL A 862 4.39 56.69 5.36
N VAL A 863 3.28 56.07 4.95
CA VAL A 863 2.33 56.59 3.97
C VAL A 863 0.92 56.54 4.58
N THR A 864 0.19 57.65 4.52
CA THR A 864 -1.19 57.74 5.01
C THR A 864 -2.16 57.97 3.86
N ASN A 865 -3.12 57.07 3.69
CA ASN A 865 -4.18 57.18 2.69
C ASN A 865 -5.55 57.32 3.37
N SER A 866 -6.51 57.99 2.73
CA SER A 866 -7.89 58.05 3.22
C SER A 866 -8.54 56.67 3.21
N THR A 867 -9.42 56.38 4.18
CA THR A 867 -10.31 55.21 4.13
C THR A 867 -11.48 55.39 3.18
N ASP A 868 -11.72 56.61 2.72
CA ASP A 868 -12.81 56.93 1.80
C ASP A 868 -12.34 56.66 0.35
N GLY A 869 -12.70 55.48 -0.18
CA GLY A 869 -12.34 55.07 -1.55
C GLY A 869 -12.56 53.58 -1.83
N LEU A 870 -12.35 53.18 -3.10
CA LEU A 870 -12.31 51.77 -3.50
C LEU A 870 -11.11 51.07 -2.84
N GLY A 871 -11.28 49.79 -2.50
CA GLY A 871 -10.21 48.96 -1.95
C GLY A 871 -8.95 48.97 -2.83
N ARG A 872 -7.78 48.95 -2.20
CA ARG A 872 -6.48 48.95 -2.88
C ARG A 872 -5.59 47.86 -2.34
N PHE A 873 -4.71 47.37 -3.20
CA PHE A 873 -3.62 46.48 -2.88
C PHE A 873 -2.32 47.28 -2.83
N TYR A 874 -1.43 46.92 -1.91
CA TYR A 874 -0.14 47.57 -1.72
C TYR A 874 0.97 46.52 -1.79
N ARG A 875 2.13 46.92 -2.34
CA ARG A 875 3.36 46.13 -2.26
C ARG A 875 4.55 47.04 -2.06
N LEU A 876 5.51 46.57 -1.30
CA LEU A 876 6.83 47.19 -1.23
C LEU A 876 7.73 46.51 -2.27
N ILE A 877 8.41 47.29 -3.10
CA ILE A 877 9.24 46.79 -4.20
C ILE A 877 10.67 47.31 -4.05
N TRP A 878 11.64 46.44 -4.33
CA TRP A 878 13.05 46.81 -4.51
C TRP A 878 13.31 47.10 -6.00
N PRO A 879 14.03 48.19 -6.37
CA PRO A 879 14.22 48.62 -7.75
C PRO A 879 14.84 47.58 -8.70
#